data_AF-F6IM89-F1
#
_entry.id   AF-F6IM89-F1
#
_cell.length_a   1.000
_cell.length_b   1.000
_cell.length_c   1.000
_cell.angle_alpha   90.00
_cell.angle_beta   90.00
_cell.angle_gamma   90.00
#
_symmetry.space_group_name_H-M   'P 1'
#
loop_
_entity.id
_entity.type
_entity.pdbx_description
1 polymer ?
#
loop_
_entity_poly.entity_id
_entity_poly.type
_entity_poly.pdbx_seq_one_letter_code
_entity_poly.pdbx_strand_id
1 'polypeptide(L)'
;MHTPALRIAFIGNALPRRCGIATFTSDLELAVGALDEIAETTIVAMCEPGADHAFPSIVGKTIRQEESGDYRAGADFINREGFDLVCLQHEYGIFGGDAGALVLDLIARLDAPLVTTLHTVLDRPSAAQRRVMDAMIAASARVIVMARKAREILIETYGADPDRIDIIGHGIPDVPLVSSRDAKELLGFAGRRVILTFGLISPNKGIETIVEAMPEIVKRSPDVVYVVMGATHPILHAEEGERYRDSLVDRVHELGLDDHVVFINRFVDRPALLEHIAMCDVYATPYLVESQMTSGTLAYSHGVGRPVVSTPYWHAAELLADGSGVLVPFDNPAGFGPAIAALLGDETQRLAMGRKAYAASRPMTWANTAHRYAASFRAACREGRLATCPGPGTLAGPAPKISCALLDPTLPAMALEHFTAMCDDTGMFQHAVHAIPDRNHGYCIDDNARALLLCCSLAGGPDAPLAGRLSSTFAAFIQHGWNPDNRRFRNFMGFNRQWLEPAGSEDSHGRTLWALGTYSAHTCAPGRARWAKGLFYEALEGVAAFTSPRAWAFTLLGLVSYCAAYPEDHAAARTRVQLAGRLEGLLRANETPEWTWFEDGLSYDNARLPQSLIVTGAATGAPHLVDAGLRSLHWLIAMQTAPQGHFRPVGSHGFLQPPRSTPQPFDQQPLEACATIAACIAARGVDPDFPWRAESERAFAWFLGANDLAVELVDVATGSCRDGLHPDRANENRGAESTLSYLLGLADMKRLDDAGCPTAAPRAMRATTPLPIGTVDA
;
A
#
# COMPACT_ATOMS: atom_id res chain seq x y z
N MET A 1 -23.94 -8.62 36.58
CA MET A 1 -22.99 -9.42 35.77
C MET A 1 -21.67 -8.68 35.79
N HIS A 2 -20.60 -9.28 36.31
CA HIS A 2 -19.26 -8.69 36.19
C HIS A 2 -18.84 -8.74 34.73
N THR A 3 -18.52 -7.58 34.15
CA THR A 3 -17.91 -7.52 32.82
C THR A 3 -16.50 -8.10 32.93
N PRO A 4 -16.09 -9.06 32.09
CA PRO A 4 -14.75 -9.62 32.17
C PRO A 4 -13.70 -8.52 31.97
N ALA A 5 -12.63 -8.58 32.75
CA ALA A 5 -11.51 -7.64 32.65
C ALA A 5 -10.73 -7.89 31.34
N LEU A 6 -10.28 -6.82 30.68
CA LEU A 6 -9.65 -6.88 29.36
C LEU A 6 -8.13 -7.08 29.45
N ARG A 7 -7.56 -7.84 28.52
CA ARG A 7 -6.12 -7.92 28.28
C ARG A 7 -5.77 -7.10 27.04
N ILE A 8 -4.83 -6.16 27.15
CA ILE A 8 -4.56 -5.17 26.08
C ILE A 8 -3.09 -5.18 25.67
N ALA A 9 -2.84 -5.23 24.36
CA ALA A 9 -1.52 -4.97 23.80
C ALA A 9 -1.43 -3.54 23.26
N PHE A 10 -0.40 -2.78 23.66
CA PHE A 10 -0.09 -1.47 23.10
C PHE A 10 1.05 -1.59 22.09
N ILE A 11 0.90 -1.02 20.91
CA ILE A 11 1.96 -0.99 19.88
C ILE A 11 2.43 0.44 19.70
N GLY A 12 3.74 0.67 19.78
CA GLY A 12 4.31 2.01 19.57
C GLY A 12 5.74 2.12 20.09
N ASN A 13 6.21 3.34 20.30
CA ASN A 13 7.47 3.56 21.03
C ASN A 13 7.24 3.37 22.53
N ALA A 14 8.29 2.97 23.26
CA ALA A 14 8.26 2.79 24.72
C ALA A 14 9.53 3.35 25.37
N LEU A 15 9.45 3.74 26.65
CA LEU A 15 10.66 4.07 27.42
C LEU A 15 11.56 2.83 27.52
N PRO A 16 12.91 2.95 27.44
CA PRO A 16 13.72 4.16 27.63
C PRO A 16 13.99 5.00 26.37
N ARG A 17 13.36 4.71 25.22
CA ARG A 17 13.49 5.56 24.02
C ARG A 17 13.06 6.99 24.36
N ARG A 18 13.92 7.97 24.08
CA ARG A 18 13.70 9.37 24.46
C ARG A 18 12.93 10.13 23.38
N CYS A 19 11.62 9.91 23.30
CA CYS A 19 10.73 10.67 22.43
C CYS A 19 9.34 10.85 23.04
N GLY A 20 8.57 11.82 22.53
CA GLY A 20 7.24 12.14 23.08
C GLY A 20 6.25 10.97 23.01
N ILE A 21 6.31 10.18 21.94
CA ILE A 21 5.42 9.01 21.78
C ILE A 21 5.80 7.89 22.75
N ALA A 22 7.09 7.68 23.01
CA ALA A 22 7.52 6.69 24.01
C ALA A 22 6.95 7.01 25.41
N THR A 23 6.99 8.29 25.80
CA THR A 23 6.37 8.75 27.04
C THR A 23 4.86 8.58 27.00
N PHE A 24 4.19 8.94 25.90
CA PHE A 24 2.73 8.80 25.78
C PHE A 24 2.27 7.34 25.91
N THR A 25 2.87 6.42 25.14
CA THR A 25 2.50 4.99 25.20
C THR A 25 2.69 4.44 26.61
N SER A 26 3.81 4.78 27.26
CA SER A 26 4.14 4.27 28.59
C SER A 26 3.20 4.84 29.67
N ASP A 27 2.89 6.13 29.63
CA ASP A 27 1.95 6.74 30.58
C ASP A 27 0.51 6.27 30.34
N LEU A 28 0.10 6.10 29.08
CA LEU A 28 -1.23 5.58 28.74
C LEU A 28 -1.38 4.13 29.22
N GLU A 29 -0.40 3.27 28.93
CA GLU A 29 -0.38 1.89 29.38
C GLU A 29 -0.47 1.82 30.91
N LEU A 30 0.37 2.57 31.63
CA LEU A 30 0.36 2.61 33.09
C LEU A 30 -1.01 3.06 33.64
N ALA A 31 -1.61 4.08 33.03
CA ALA A 31 -2.88 4.62 33.50
C ALA A 31 -4.07 3.67 33.21
N VAL A 32 -4.06 3.01 32.04
CA VAL A 32 -5.06 2.00 31.68
C VAL A 32 -4.90 0.73 32.50
N GLY A 33 -3.68 0.24 32.68
CA GLY A 33 -3.37 -0.96 33.49
C GLY A 33 -3.69 -0.80 34.97
N ALA A 34 -3.82 0.42 35.48
CA ALA A 34 -4.25 0.71 36.84
C ALA A 34 -5.77 0.60 37.06
N LEU A 35 -6.58 0.40 36.01
CA LEU A 35 -8.02 0.27 36.12
C LEU A 35 -8.43 -1.16 36.52
N ASP A 36 -9.37 -1.30 37.46
CA ASP A 36 -9.89 -2.61 37.92
C ASP A 36 -10.48 -3.49 36.80
N GLU A 37 -10.88 -2.87 35.70
CA GLU A 37 -11.45 -3.54 34.54
C GLU A 37 -10.42 -4.02 33.50
N ILE A 38 -9.13 -3.82 33.76
CA ILE A 38 -8.03 -4.27 32.93
C ILE A 38 -7.25 -5.34 33.69
N ALA A 39 -7.18 -6.54 33.11
CA ALA A 39 -6.52 -7.68 33.73
C ALA A 39 -5.00 -7.65 33.52
N GLU A 40 -4.59 -7.25 32.32
CA GLU A 40 -3.20 -7.30 31.88
C GLU A 40 -2.96 -6.30 30.75
N THR A 41 -1.77 -5.72 30.75
CA THR A 41 -1.26 -4.86 29.68
C THR A 41 0.10 -5.35 29.24
N THR A 42 0.46 -5.12 27.98
CA THR A 42 1.79 -5.39 27.44
C THR A 42 2.10 -4.39 26.35
N ILE A 43 3.37 -3.98 26.23
CA ILE A 43 3.83 -3.12 25.14
C ILE A 43 4.61 -3.96 24.11
N VAL A 44 4.30 -3.75 22.83
CA VAL A 44 5.10 -4.16 21.68
C VAL A 44 5.84 -2.93 21.17
N ALA A 45 7.12 -2.85 21.50
CA ALA A 45 7.92 -1.64 21.33
C ALA A 45 8.64 -1.59 19.98
N MET A 46 8.58 -0.44 19.31
CA MET A 46 9.33 -0.16 18.09
C MET A 46 10.77 0.27 18.42
N CYS A 47 11.73 -0.37 17.77
CA CYS A 47 13.16 -0.11 17.92
C CYS A 47 13.72 0.57 16.66
N GLU A 48 14.28 1.76 16.82
CA GLU A 48 14.97 2.47 15.76
C GLU A 48 16.28 1.77 15.33
N PRO A 49 16.74 1.95 14.08
CA PRO A 49 17.95 1.30 13.59
C PRO A 49 19.17 1.59 14.46
N GLY A 50 19.89 0.53 14.85
CA GLY A 50 21.11 0.63 15.64
C GLY A 50 20.93 0.94 17.13
N ALA A 51 19.69 1.03 17.63
CA ALA A 51 19.45 1.19 19.06
C ALA A 51 19.44 -0.13 19.82
N ASP A 52 20.05 -0.12 21.00
CA ASP A 52 20.00 -1.19 22.00
C ASP A 52 19.40 -0.63 23.29
N HIS A 53 18.08 -0.75 23.42
CA HIS A 53 17.33 -0.25 24.57
C HIS A 53 17.11 -1.37 25.59
N ALA A 54 17.51 -1.12 26.84
CA ALA A 54 17.15 -1.99 27.96
C ALA A 54 15.70 -1.74 28.38
N PHE A 55 14.76 -2.37 27.68
CA PHE A 55 13.33 -2.21 27.96
C PHE A 55 12.91 -2.87 29.28
N PRO A 56 11.94 -2.28 30.01
CA PRO A 56 11.33 -2.90 31.18
C PRO A 56 10.49 -4.14 30.79
N SER A 57 10.17 -4.99 31.77
CA SER A 57 9.45 -6.26 31.56
C SER A 57 8.04 -6.11 30.99
N ILE A 58 7.45 -4.90 31.05
CA ILE A 58 6.16 -4.60 30.43
C ILE A 58 6.25 -4.64 28.89
N VAL A 59 7.45 -4.51 28.32
CA VAL A 59 7.69 -4.70 26.91
C VAL A 59 7.85 -6.20 26.64
N GLY A 60 6.78 -6.84 26.18
CA GLY A 60 6.76 -8.28 25.89
C GLY A 60 7.43 -8.64 24.57
N LYS A 61 7.49 -7.70 23.63
CA LYS A 61 8.10 -7.90 22.30
C LYS A 61 8.64 -6.58 21.75
N THR A 62 9.71 -6.68 20.96
CA THR A 62 10.27 -5.58 20.18
C THR A 62 10.13 -5.84 18.68
N ILE A 63 10.01 -4.76 17.92
CA ILE A 63 9.96 -4.75 16.45
C ILE A 63 11.03 -3.80 15.94
N ARG A 64 12.02 -4.30 15.19
CA ARG A 64 12.99 -3.44 14.51
C ARG A 64 12.29 -2.69 13.38
N GLN A 65 12.44 -1.36 13.36
CA GLN A 65 11.67 -0.46 12.52
C GLN A 65 11.72 -0.82 11.03
N GLU A 66 12.90 -1.16 10.49
CA GLU A 66 13.10 -1.45 9.05
C GLU A 66 13.03 -2.93 8.68
N GLU A 67 12.68 -3.82 9.62
CA GLU A 67 12.70 -5.26 9.40
C GLU A 67 11.28 -5.79 9.22
N SER A 68 10.84 -5.98 7.97
CA SER A 68 9.47 -6.43 7.65
C SER A 68 9.07 -7.72 8.38
N GLY A 69 10.00 -8.66 8.56
CA GLY A 69 9.78 -9.92 9.29
C GLY A 69 9.39 -9.72 10.76
N ASP A 70 9.88 -8.66 11.41
CA ASP A 70 9.60 -8.39 12.82
C ASP A 70 8.15 -7.93 13.03
N TYR A 71 7.54 -7.25 12.05
CA TYR A 71 6.12 -6.86 12.11
C TYR A 71 5.21 -8.09 12.11
N ARG A 72 5.53 -9.08 11.27
CA ARG A 72 4.82 -10.37 11.21
C ARG A 72 4.96 -11.13 12.52
N ALA A 73 6.20 -11.24 13.02
CA ALA A 73 6.48 -11.88 14.30
C ALA A 73 5.83 -11.14 15.49
N GLY A 74 5.65 -9.82 15.38
CA GLY A 74 4.89 -9.00 16.34
C GLY A 74 3.41 -9.37 16.36
N ALA A 75 2.77 -9.51 15.20
CA ALA A 75 1.39 -9.98 15.10
C ALA A 75 1.24 -11.41 15.64
N ASP A 76 2.14 -12.32 15.28
CA ASP A 76 2.13 -13.71 15.78
C ASP A 76 2.29 -13.78 17.30
N PHE A 77 3.09 -12.90 17.88
CA PHE A 77 3.20 -12.73 19.33
C PHE A 77 1.85 -12.31 19.92
N ILE A 78 1.25 -11.22 19.42
CA ILE A 78 -0.02 -10.69 19.93
C ILE A 78 -1.13 -11.74 19.87
N ASN A 79 -1.27 -12.43 18.74
CA ASN A 79 -2.32 -13.44 18.56
C ASN A 79 -2.12 -14.65 19.48
N ARG A 80 -0.87 -15.12 19.63
CA ARG A 80 -0.55 -16.27 20.49
C ARG A 80 -0.82 -15.97 21.96
N GLU A 81 -0.51 -14.76 22.42
CA GLU A 81 -0.76 -14.37 23.82
C GLU A 81 -2.26 -14.16 24.10
N GLY A 82 -3.10 -14.01 23.07
CA GLY A 82 -4.56 -13.97 23.20
C GLY A 82 -5.07 -12.71 23.89
N PHE A 83 -4.56 -11.54 23.49
CA PHE A 83 -5.08 -10.25 23.96
C PHE A 83 -6.51 -10.00 23.44
N ASP A 84 -7.33 -9.31 24.23
CA ASP A 84 -8.72 -8.98 23.87
C ASP A 84 -8.81 -7.78 22.92
N LEU A 85 -7.77 -6.94 22.88
CA LEU A 85 -7.71 -5.71 22.10
C LEU A 85 -6.26 -5.28 21.87
N VAL A 86 -6.03 -4.61 20.73
CA VAL A 86 -4.75 -3.97 20.40
C VAL A 86 -4.95 -2.46 20.30
N CYS A 87 -4.09 -1.69 20.96
CA CYS A 87 -4.06 -0.23 20.86
C CYS A 87 -2.77 0.24 20.15
N LEU A 88 -2.90 0.69 18.91
CA LEU A 88 -1.77 1.16 18.09
C LEU A 88 -1.57 2.66 18.25
N GLN A 89 -0.34 3.08 18.55
CA GLN A 89 0.09 4.48 18.58
C GLN A 89 0.75 4.82 17.24
N HIS A 90 0.08 5.62 16.41
CA HIS A 90 0.57 5.94 15.08
C HIS A 90 1.14 7.36 14.95
N GLU A 91 2.35 7.41 14.41
CA GLU A 91 3.05 8.57 13.88
C GLU A 91 3.97 8.08 12.75
N TYR A 92 4.16 8.86 11.68
CA TYR A 92 4.80 8.41 10.44
C TYR A 92 6.27 7.99 10.61
N GLY A 93 7.00 8.56 11.58
CA GLY A 93 8.40 8.24 11.85
C GLY A 93 8.63 7.05 12.78
N ILE A 94 7.57 6.37 13.24
CA ILE A 94 7.67 5.22 14.16
C ILE A 94 7.87 3.90 13.41
N PHE A 95 7.22 3.77 12.26
CA PHE A 95 7.19 2.54 11.47
C PHE A 95 8.07 2.69 10.24
N GLY A 96 8.65 1.59 9.77
CA GLY A 96 9.51 1.55 8.59
C GLY A 96 8.73 1.41 7.29
N GLY A 97 9.44 1.48 6.18
CA GLY A 97 8.88 1.53 4.84
C GLY A 97 8.28 2.89 4.47
N ASP A 98 7.88 3.03 3.20
CA ASP A 98 7.34 4.29 2.67
C ASP A 98 6.10 4.72 3.45
N ALA A 99 6.17 5.91 4.06
CA ALA A 99 5.16 6.45 4.97
C ALA A 99 4.72 5.51 6.12
N GLY A 100 5.60 4.61 6.58
CA GLY A 100 5.31 3.67 7.66
C GLY A 100 4.55 2.42 7.24
N ALA A 101 4.51 2.10 5.94
CA ALA A 101 3.71 1.01 5.38
C ALA A 101 3.97 -0.38 5.98
N LEU A 102 5.12 -0.63 6.62
CA LEU A 102 5.37 -1.93 7.28
C LEU A 102 4.42 -2.20 8.45
N VAL A 103 3.81 -1.18 9.06
CA VAL A 103 2.79 -1.39 10.10
C VAL A 103 1.57 -2.15 9.57
N LEU A 104 1.30 -2.03 8.27
CA LEU A 104 0.17 -2.70 7.63
C LEU A 104 0.30 -4.23 7.67
N ASP A 105 1.54 -4.73 7.60
CA ASP A 105 1.85 -6.17 7.72
C ASP A 105 1.50 -6.74 9.10
N LEU A 106 1.59 -5.90 10.14
CA LEU A 106 1.20 -6.27 11.48
C LEU A 106 -0.32 -6.24 11.62
N ILE A 107 -0.96 -5.11 11.29
CA ILE A 107 -2.40 -4.94 11.55
C ILE A 107 -3.27 -5.89 10.73
N ALA A 108 -2.85 -6.26 9.52
CA ALA A 108 -3.59 -7.20 8.66
C ALA A 108 -3.65 -8.62 9.25
N ARG A 109 -2.74 -8.95 10.17
CA ARG A 109 -2.64 -10.27 10.80
C ARG A 109 -3.26 -10.35 12.19
N LEU A 110 -3.74 -9.24 12.76
CA LEU A 110 -4.29 -9.24 14.12
C LEU A 110 -5.65 -9.95 14.18
N ASP A 111 -5.79 -10.87 15.13
CA ASP A 111 -7.08 -11.51 15.43
C ASP A 111 -7.95 -10.64 16.36
N ALA A 112 -7.30 -9.88 17.23
CA ALA A 112 -7.96 -8.99 18.19
C ALA A 112 -8.38 -7.65 17.54
N PRO A 113 -9.50 -7.04 17.98
CA PRO A 113 -9.93 -5.74 17.48
C PRO A 113 -8.85 -4.67 17.71
N LEU A 114 -8.63 -3.86 16.68
CA LEU A 114 -7.66 -2.77 16.66
C LEU A 114 -8.31 -1.43 17.04
N VAL A 115 -7.68 -0.68 17.93
CA VAL A 115 -7.97 0.74 18.19
C VAL A 115 -6.71 1.55 17.91
N THR A 116 -6.79 2.52 17.02
CA THR A 116 -5.61 3.30 16.62
C THR A 116 -5.68 4.73 17.13
N THR A 117 -4.69 5.13 17.93
CA THR A 117 -4.49 6.53 18.32
C THR A 117 -3.59 7.22 17.29
N LEU A 118 -4.14 8.22 16.60
CA LEU A 118 -3.40 9.00 15.60
C LEU A 118 -2.81 10.26 16.26
N HIS A 119 -1.49 10.33 16.34
CA HIS A 119 -0.77 11.50 16.86
C HIS A 119 -0.59 12.61 15.82
N THR A 120 -0.62 12.23 14.54
CA THR A 120 -0.55 13.10 13.38
C THR A 120 -1.66 12.73 12.40
N VAL A 121 -2.44 13.72 11.95
CA VAL A 121 -3.39 13.58 10.85
C VAL A 121 -3.14 14.72 9.87
N LEU A 122 -2.77 14.38 8.64
CA LEU A 122 -2.41 15.36 7.61
C LEU A 122 -3.66 15.75 6.82
N ASP A 123 -3.90 17.05 6.65
CA ASP A 123 -4.96 17.58 5.79
C ASP A 123 -4.64 17.40 4.30
N ARG A 124 -3.34 17.40 3.95
CA ARG A 124 -2.82 17.20 2.59
C ARG A 124 -1.77 16.07 2.56
N PRO A 125 -2.20 14.80 2.67
CA PRO A 125 -1.26 13.67 2.62
C PRO A 125 -0.69 13.46 1.21
N SER A 126 0.53 12.93 1.13
CA SER A 126 1.03 12.31 -0.11
C SER A 126 0.22 11.05 -0.45
N ALA A 127 0.35 10.54 -1.68
CA ALA A 127 -0.33 9.30 -2.07
C ALA A 127 0.04 8.10 -1.17
N ALA A 128 1.30 7.99 -0.75
CA ALA A 128 1.77 6.95 0.15
C ALA A 128 1.17 7.10 1.55
N GLN A 129 1.23 8.32 2.12
CA GLN A 129 0.64 8.62 3.43
C GLN A 129 -0.87 8.37 3.45
N ARG A 130 -1.56 8.74 2.37
CA ARG A 130 -3.00 8.50 2.21
C ARG A 130 -3.33 7.02 2.23
N ARG A 131 -2.58 6.22 1.46
CA ARG A 131 -2.74 4.75 1.43
C ARG A 131 -2.62 4.12 2.82
N VAL A 132 -1.55 4.46 3.55
CA VAL A 132 -1.30 3.89 4.88
C VAL A 132 -2.41 4.30 5.85
N MET A 133 -2.81 5.57 5.83
CA MET A 133 -3.90 6.07 6.67
C MET A 133 -5.25 5.41 6.36
N ASP A 134 -5.64 5.30 5.08
CA ASP A 134 -6.90 4.66 4.69
C ASP A 134 -6.95 3.19 5.13
N ALA A 135 -5.86 2.44 4.94
CA ALA A 135 -5.77 1.05 5.38
C ALA A 135 -5.87 0.91 6.90
N MET A 136 -5.22 1.78 7.66
CA MET A 136 -5.33 1.79 9.13
C MET A 136 -6.74 2.15 9.60
N ILE A 137 -7.39 3.15 9.00
CA ILE A 137 -8.77 3.54 9.33
C ILE A 137 -9.71 2.36 9.06
N ALA A 138 -9.55 1.69 7.92
CA ALA A 138 -10.35 0.52 7.57
C ALA A 138 -10.18 -0.61 8.60
N ALA A 139 -8.94 -0.91 9.00
CA ALA A 139 -8.60 -1.97 9.95
C ALA A 139 -9.05 -1.68 11.39
N SER A 140 -9.08 -0.41 11.79
CA SER A 140 -9.28 0.00 13.19
C SER A 140 -10.76 0.02 13.55
N ALA A 141 -11.23 -0.86 14.45
CA ALA A 141 -12.59 -0.81 14.97
C ALA A 141 -12.98 0.60 15.42
N ARG A 142 -12.07 1.28 16.13
CA ARG A 142 -12.19 2.71 16.49
C ARG A 142 -10.88 3.45 16.25
N VAL A 143 -10.98 4.73 15.95
CA VAL A 143 -9.85 5.65 15.77
C VAL A 143 -9.94 6.73 16.83
N ILE A 144 -8.85 6.95 17.57
CA ILE A 144 -8.75 7.97 18.60
C ILE A 144 -7.89 9.12 18.07
N VAL A 145 -8.41 10.34 18.17
CA VAL A 145 -7.68 11.57 17.87
C VAL A 145 -7.73 12.53 19.06
N MET A 146 -6.78 13.48 19.14
CA MET A 146 -6.66 14.36 20.31
C MET A 146 -7.25 15.76 20.13
N ALA A 147 -7.71 16.09 18.91
CA ALA A 147 -8.24 17.40 18.55
C ALA A 147 -9.48 17.25 17.65
N ARG A 148 -10.40 18.22 17.70
CA ARG A 148 -11.56 18.28 16.79
C ARG A 148 -11.12 18.42 15.34
N LYS A 149 -10.08 19.21 15.07
CA LYS A 149 -9.53 19.40 13.74
C LYS A 149 -9.07 18.09 13.10
N ALA A 150 -8.48 17.19 13.89
CA ALA A 150 -8.13 15.85 13.41
C ALA A 150 -9.36 15.07 12.96
N ARG A 151 -10.44 15.11 13.74
CA ARG A 151 -11.71 14.44 13.39
C ARG A 151 -12.31 15.03 12.12
N GLU A 152 -12.31 16.35 11.96
CA GLU A 152 -12.76 17.03 10.74
C GLU A 152 -11.96 16.54 9.54
N ILE A 153 -10.63 16.54 9.63
CA ILE A 153 -9.75 16.06 8.54
C ILE A 153 -10.01 14.58 8.23
N LEU A 154 -10.16 13.71 9.23
CA LEU A 154 -10.48 12.30 9.01
C LEU A 154 -11.78 12.11 8.22
N ILE A 155 -12.79 12.91 8.50
CA ILE A 155 -14.08 12.84 7.79
C ILE A 155 -13.96 13.44 6.38
N GLU A 156 -13.42 14.66 6.27
CA GLU A 156 -13.40 15.42 5.02
C GLU A 156 -12.37 14.91 4.02
N THR A 157 -11.16 14.63 4.48
CA THR A 157 -10.05 14.18 3.62
C THR A 157 -10.10 12.67 3.44
N TYR A 158 -10.27 11.89 4.52
CA TYR A 158 -10.13 10.43 4.50
C TYR A 158 -11.45 9.67 4.35
N GLY A 159 -12.61 10.33 4.47
CA GLY A 159 -13.92 9.68 4.38
C GLY A 159 -14.21 8.74 5.55
N ALA A 160 -13.56 8.94 6.70
CA ALA A 160 -13.72 8.10 7.87
C ALA A 160 -15.13 8.25 8.48
N ASP A 161 -15.68 7.13 8.95
CA ASP A 161 -16.98 7.09 9.61
C ASP A 161 -16.96 7.93 10.92
N PRO A 162 -17.79 8.98 11.03
CA PRO A 162 -17.84 9.84 12.21
C PRO A 162 -18.14 9.13 13.53
N ASP A 163 -18.81 7.96 13.50
CA ASP A 163 -19.22 7.19 14.69
C ASP A 163 -18.09 6.29 15.24
N ARG A 164 -17.06 6.05 14.41
CA ARG A 164 -15.86 5.28 14.76
C ARG A 164 -14.72 6.17 15.29
N ILE A 165 -14.89 7.49 15.33
CA ILE A 165 -13.86 8.44 15.73
C ILE A 165 -14.14 8.99 17.14
N ASP A 166 -13.25 8.70 18.08
CA ASP A 166 -13.27 9.25 19.43
C ASP A 166 -12.28 10.41 19.57
N ILE A 167 -12.73 11.54 20.11
CA ILE A 167 -11.82 12.65 20.47
C ILE A 167 -11.43 12.51 21.92
N ILE A 168 -10.23 12.01 22.21
CA ILE A 168 -9.69 11.90 23.57
C ILE A 168 -8.40 12.73 23.64
N GLY A 169 -8.46 13.84 24.37
CA GLY A 169 -7.33 14.75 24.52
C GLY A 169 -6.11 14.08 25.18
N HIS A 170 -4.94 14.70 25.01
CA HIS A 170 -3.69 14.20 25.57
C HIS A 170 -3.76 14.06 27.10
N GLY A 171 -3.23 12.96 27.63
CA GLY A 171 -3.16 12.73 29.07
C GLY A 171 -2.18 13.65 29.80
N ILE A 172 -2.52 14.09 31.00
CA ILE A 172 -1.63 14.91 31.84
C ILE A 172 -1.44 14.30 33.24
N PRO A 173 -0.33 14.58 33.92
CA PRO A 173 -0.16 14.23 35.32
C PRO A 173 -1.16 14.95 36.21
N ASP A 174 -1.62 14.24 37.23
CA ASP A 174 -2.43 14.83 38.28
C ASP A 174 -1.52 15.36 39.39
N VAL A 175 -1.23 16.66 39.32
CA VAL A 175 -0.42 17.38 40.30
C VAL A 175 -1.22 18.55 40.89
N PRO A 176 -0.99 18.92 42.17
CA PRO A 176 -1.66 20.06 42.77
C PRO A 176 -1.25 21.37 42.09
N LEU A 177 -2.16 22.33 42.05
CA LEU A 177 -1.85 23.69 41.62
C LEU A 177 -0.97 24.36 42.68
N VAL A 178 0.32 24.51 42.38
CA VAL A 178 1.32 25.10 43.28
C VAL A 178 1.86 26.42 42.74
N SER A 179 2.33 27.27 43.66
CA SER A 179 3.07 28.49 43.34
C SER A 179 4.38 28.14 42.61
N SER A 180 4.82 29.01 41.69
CA SER A 180 6.14 28.84 41.04
C SER A 180 7.31 29.14 41.99
N ARG A 181 7.06 29.76 43.15
CA ARG A 181 8.10 30.19 44.09
C ARG A 181 9.01 29.05 44.54
N ASP A 182 8.45 27.97 45.08
CA ASP A 182 9.24 26.90 45.69
C ASP A 182 10.12 26.18 44.65
N ALA A 183 9.56 25.94 43.45
CA ALA A 183 10.29 25.36 42.33
C ALA A 183 11.42 26.29 41.84
N LYS A 184 11.20 27.61 41.82
CA LYS A 184 12.26 28.59 41.51
C LYS A 184 13.36 28.62 42.56
N GLU A 185 13.01 28.56 43.85
CA GLU A 185 14.00 28.50 44.93
C GLU A 185 14.85 27.23 44.81
N LEU A 186 14.21 26.08 44.56
CA LEU A 186 14.88 24.79 44.36
C LEU A 186 15.83 24.79 43.15
N LEU A 187 15.40 25.37 42.03
CA LEU A 187 16.12 25.32 40.76
C LEU A 187 17.06 26.52 40.52
N GLY A 188 17.20 27.43 41.50
CA GLY A 188 18.12 28.57 41.42
C GLY A 188 17.61 29.77 40.62
N PHE A 189 16.30 29.87 40.40
CA PHE A 189 15.63 30.97 39.70
C PHE A 189 14.86 31.91 40.65
N ALA A 190 15.20 31.90 41.94
CA ALA A 190 14.57 32.76 42.93
C ALA A 190 14.63 34.24 42.53
N GLY A 191 13.51 34.95 42.67
CA GLY A 191 13.41 36.37 42.29
C GLY A 191 13.41 36.64 40.79
N ARG A 192 13.43 35.62 39.92
CA ARG A 192 13.33 35.78 38.46
C ARG A 192 11.92 35.50 37.96
N ARG A 193 11.57 36.15 36.85
CA ARG A 193 10.37 35.83 36.05
C ARG A 193 10.76 34.83 34.96
N VAL A 194 10.18 33.63 34.96
CA VAL A 194 10.64 32.52 34.12
C VAL A 194 9.68 32.29 32.96
N ILE A 195 10.17 32.46 31.74
CA ILE A 195 9.55 31.97 30.51
C ILE A 195 10.12 30.59 30.23
N LEU A 196 9.28 29.62 29.88
CA LEU A 196 9.75 28.26 29.58
C LEU A 196 9.30 27.82 28.19
N THR A 197 10.24 27.28 27.42
CA THR A 197 9.97 26.37 26.30
C THR A 197 10.70 25.07 26.59
N PHE A 198 10.03 23.93 26.40
CA PHE A 198 10.69 22.63 26.57
C PHE A 198 10.23 21.60 25.54
N GLY A 199 11.04 20.55 25.40
CA GLY A 199 10.84 19.45 24.45
C GLY A 199 12.09 19.24 23.58
N LEU A 200 12.00 18.37 22.57
CA LEU A 200 13.10 18.18 21.63
C LEU A 200 13.32 19.47 20.81
N ILE A 201 14.55 19.99 20.85
CA ILE A 201 14.94 21.24 20.17
C ILE A 201 15.04 20.97 18.66
N SER A 202 14.32 21.76 17.87
CA SER A 202 14.28 21.67 16.41
C SER A 202 13.72 22.97 15.80
N PRO A 203 14.04 23.29 14.53
CA PRO A 203 13.64 24.56 13.89
C PRO A 203 12.13 24.84 13.93
N ASN A 204 11.29 23.81 13.76
CA ASN A 204 9.83 23.98 13.77
C ASN A 204 9.27 24.47 15.11
N LYS A 205 10.06 24.43 16.20
CA LYS A 205 9.68 24.94 17.51
C LYS A 205 9.73 26.46 17.59
N GLY A 206 10.37 27.15 16.63
CA GLY A 206 10.41 28.62 16.52
C GLY A 206 11.06 29.30 17.72
N ILE A 207 12.04 28.66 18.37
CA ILE A 207 12.67 29.17 19.59
C ILE A 207 13.30 30.56 19.35
N GLU A 208 13.84 30.77 18.14
CA GLU A 208 14.36 32.04 17.65
C GLU A 208 13.33 33.18 17.79
N THR A 209 12.04 32.93 17.55
CA THR A 209 10.99 33.95 17.66
C THR A 209 10.89 34.51 19.07
N ILE A 210 11.09 33.69 20.10
CA ILE A 210 11.10 34.14 21.49
C ILE A 210 12.41 34.83 21.82
N VAL A 211 13.55 34.32 21.34
CA VAL A 211 14.85 34.99 21.49
C VAL A 211 14.80 36.41 20.92
N GLU A 212 14.23 36.60 19.73
CA GLU A 212 14.02 37.91 19.10
C GLU A 212 13.03 38.81 19.87
N ALA A 213 12.09 38.23 20.61
CA ALA A 213 11.13 38.96 21.43
C ALA A 213 11.72 39.42 22.78
N MET A 214 12.78 38.75 23.27
CA MET A 214 13.36 39.01 24.59
C MET A 214 13.82 40.45 24.81
N PRO A 215 14.43 41.19 23.86
CA PRO A 215 14.85 42.56 24.11
C PRO A 215 13.70 43.49 24.53
N GLU A 216 12.48 43.28 23.99
CA GLU A 216 11.30 44.03 24.41
C GLU A 216 10.77 43.59 25.78
N ILE A 217 10.84 42.29 26.07
CA ILE A 217 10.41 41.74 27.37
C ILE A 217 11.33 42.24 28.49
N VAL A 218 12.65 42.20 28.28
CA VAL A 218 13.67 42.63 29.24
C VAL A 218 13.51 44.11 29.61
N LYS A 219 13.20 44.98 28.63
CA LYS A 219 12.92 46.41 28.90
C LYS A 219 11.80 46.62 29.93
N ARG A 220 10.80 45.74 29.96
CA ARG A 220 9.63 45.83 30.85
C ARG A 220 9.76 44.98 32.10
N SER A 221 10.55 43.90 32.03
CA SER A 221 10.82 42.96 33.12
C SER A 221 12.32 42.64 33.18
N PRO A 222 13.14 43.49 33.83
CA PRO A 222 14.59 43.29 33.90
C PRO A 222 15.04 42.04 34.67
N ASP A 223 14.12 41.40 35.42
CA ASP A 223 14.32 40.16 36.17
C ASP A 223 13.91 38.91 35.37
N VAL A 224 13.55 39.05 34.08
CA VAL A 224 13.09 37.94 33.25
C VAL A 224 14.23 37.01 32.83
N VAL A 225 13.94 35.72 32.74
CA VAL A 225 14.81 34.72 32.14
C VAL A 225 13.99 33.80 31.25
N TYR A 226 14.48 33.53 30.05
CA TYR A 226 13.92 32.54 29.15
C TYR A 226 14.71 31.25 29.24
N VAL A 227 14.05 30.18 29.68
CA VAL A 227 14.62 28.85 29.80
C VAL A 227 14.19 28.01 28.61
N VAL A 228 15.16 27.53 27.84
CA VAL A 228 14.99 26.56 26.77
C VAL A 228 15.49 25.22 27.28
N MET A 229 14.58 24.27 27.55
CA MET A 229 14.92 22.98 28.14
C MET A 229 14.66 21.81 27.19
N GLY A 230 15.70 21.05 26.89
CA GLY A 230 15.59 19.81 26.15
C GLY A 230 16.86 19.47 25.39
N ALA A 231 16.93 18.25 24.88
CA ALA A 231 17.98 17.83 23.96
C ALA A 231 17.59 18.18 22.52
N THR A 232 18.58 18.36 21.65
CA THR A 232 18.36 18.44 20.21
C THR A 232 17.71 17.16 19.69
N HIS A 233 16.79 17.31 18.74
CA HIS A 233 16.07 16.18 18.16
C HIS A 233 17.07 15.11 17.65
N PRO A 234 16.93 13.81 18.01
CA PRO A 234 17.96 12.81 17.72
C PRO A 234 18.37 12.71 16.25
N ILE A 235 17.41 12.82 15.33
CA ILE A 235 17.67 12.82 13.87
C ILE A 235 18.51 14.04 13.47
N LEU A 236 18.13 15.23 13.95
CA LEU A 236 18.84 16.47 13.65
C LEU A 236 20.26 16.43 14.23
N HIS A 237 20.41 15.93 15.45
CA HIS A 237 21.70 15.75 16.09
C HIS A 237 22.60 14.78 15.31
N ALA A 238 22.05 13.72 14.73
CA ALA A 238 22.81 12.79 13.91
C ALA A 238 23.27 13.40 12.57
N GLU A 239 22.43 14.26 11.96
CA GLU A 239 22.69 14.86 10.64
C GLU A 239 23.60 16.09 10.70
N GLU A 240 23.39 16.96 11.68
CA GLU A 240 24.05 18.27 11.77
C GLU A 240 24.61 18.61 13.15
N GLY A 241 24.57 17.67 14.10
CA GLY A 241 25.02 17.91 15.47
C GLY A 241 24.15 18.96 16.16
N GLU A 242 24.80 19.93 16.79
CA GLU A 242 24.13 20.95 17.61
C GLU A 242 23.91 22.28 16.88
N ARG A 243 24.12 22.29 15.55
CA ARG A 243 24.15 23.49 14.71
C ARG A 243 22.99 24.44 14.92
N TYR A 244 21.75 23.94 14.94
CA TYR A 244 20.59 24.79 15.18
C TYR A 244 20.62 25.41 16.58
N ARG A 245 20.92 24.64 17.62
CA ARG A 245 21.01 25.21 18.98
C ARG A 245 22.16 26.20 19.09
N ASP A 246 23.32 25.88 18.54
CA ASP A 246 24.49 26.76 18.56
C ASP A 246 24.17 28.09 17.84
N SER A 247 23.39 28.06 16.76
CA SER A 247 22.88 29.28 16.11
C SER A 247 21.94 30.11 16.99
N LEU A 248 21.15 29.49 17.87
CA LEU A 248 20.32 30.19 18.86
C LEU A 248 21.19 30.83 19.96
N VAL A 249 22.26 30.15 20.38
CA VAL A 249 23.23 30.67 21.36
C VAL A 249 23.98 31.87 20.77
N ASP A 250 24.49 31.76 19.54
CA ASP A 250 25.11 32.87 18.82
C ASP A 250 24.15 34.06 18.73
N ARG A 251 22.87 33.80 18.43
CA ARG A 251 21.87 34.85 18.36
C ARG A 251 21.60 35.53 19.71
N VAL A 252 21.62 34.78 20.80
CA VAL A 252 21.54 35.32 22.17
C VAL A 252 22.73 36.25 22.46
N HIS A 253 23.95 35.86 22.07
CA HIS A 253 25.14 36.69 22.21
C HIS A 253 25.05 37.97 21.38
N GLU A 254 24.62 37.88 20.12
CA GLU A 254 24.45 39.04 19.23
C GLU A 254 23.47 40.08 19.78
N LEU A 255 22.40 39.62 20.44
CA LEU A 255 21.39 40.48 21.04
C LEU A 255 21.74 40.95 22.46
N GLY A 256 22.87 40.50 23.03
CA GLY A 256 23.31 40.84 24.38
C GLY A 256 22.38 40.28 25.47
N LEU A 257 21.88 39.05 25.28
CA LEU A 257 20.87 38.42 26.14
C LEU A 257 21.43 37.31 27.05
N ASP A 258 22.76 37.24 27.21
CA ASP A 258 23.47 36.23 28.00
C ASP A 258 22.88 36.01 29.41
N ASP A 259 22.56 37.10 30.11
CA ASP A 259 22.02 37.06 31.48
C ASP A 259 20.50 36.76 31.53
N HIS A 260 19.88 36.58 30.36
CA HIS A 260 18.43 36.47 30.20
C HIS A 260 17.98 35.20 29.47
N VAL A 261 18.88 34.39 28.91
CA VAL A 261 18.51 33.13 28.24
C VAL A 261 19.35 31.98 28.75
N VAL A 262 18.70 30.89 29.17
CA VAL A 262 19.35 29.70 29.73
C VAL A 262 18.95 28.47 28.92
N PHE A 263 19.95 27.77 28.39
CA PHE A 263 19.76 26.48 27.71
C PHE A 263 20.05 25.32 28.68
N ILE A 264 19.03 24.51 28.97
CA ILE A 264 19.17 23.27 29.74
C ILE A 264 19.20 22.10 28.74
N ASN A 265 20.40 21.80 28.23
CA ASN A 265 20.62 20.78 27.19
C ASN A 265 20.62 19.35 27.75
N ARG A 266 19.47 18.86 28.19
CA ARG A 266 19.31 17.46 28.61
C ARG A 266 17.89 16.99 28.44
N PHE A 267 17.74 15.70 28.17
CA PHE A 267 16.46 15.02 28.37
C PHE A 267 16.29 14.76 29.87
N VAL A 268 15.16 15.18 30.44
CA VAL A 268 14.85 15.04 31.87
C VAL A 268 13.77 13.99 32.07
N ASP A 269 13.80 13.33 33.23
CA ASP A 269 12.73 12.43 33.64
C ASP A 269 11.46 13.20 34.06
N ARG A 270 10.37 12.48 34.30
CA ARG A 270 9.07 13.08 34.60
C ARG A 270 9.07 13.94 35.88
N PRO A 271 9.65 13.52 37.02
CA PRO A 271 9.74 14.37 38.21
C PRO A 271 10.47 15.68 37.94
N ALA A 272 11.67 15.62 37.35
CA ALA A 272 12.43 16.83 37.04
C ALA A 272 11.68 17.71 36.02
N LEU A 273 11.04 17.12 35.01
CA LEU A 273 10.20 17.85 34.06
C LEU A 273 9.10 18.66 34.76
N LEU A 274 8.40 18.04 35.71
CA LEU A 274 7.31 18.69 36.44
C LEU A 274 7.80 19.83 37.34
N GLU A 275 8.99 19.71 37.94
CA GLU A 275 9.62 20.79 38.70
C GLU A 275 9.94 22.00 37.80
N HIS A 276 10.48 21.76 36.61
CA HIS A 276 10.79 22.84 35.65
C HIS A 276 9.50 23.47 35.09
N ILE A 277 8.45 22.68 34.84
CA ILE A 277 7.14 23.25 34.47
C ILE A 277 6.58 24.08 35.64
N ALA A 278 6.72 23.62 36.89
CA ALA A 278 6.22 24.34 38.05
C ALA A 278 6.92 25.69 38.27
N MET A 279 8.22 25.81 37.95
CA MET A 279 8.98 27.08 38.08
C MET A 279 8.51 28.14 37.08
N CYS A 280 7.87 27.73 35.99
CA CYS A 280 7.44 28.59 34.89
C CYS A 280 6.36 29.59 35.32
N ASP A 281 6.52 30.84 34.91
CA ASP A 281 5.50 31.89 35.04
C ASP A 281 4.66 32.04 33.77
N VAL A 282 5.29 31.88 32.60
CA VAL A 282 4.66 31.91 31.28
C VAL A 282 5.29 30.84 30.41
N TYR A 283 4.48 29.92 29.91
CA TYR A 283 4.92 28.89 28.98
C TYR A 283 4.76 29.42 27.54
N ALA A 284 5.82 29.33 26.73
CA ALA A 284 5.82 29.82 25.37
C ALA A 284 5.89 28.67 24.36
N THR A 285 5.06 28.71 23.30
CA THR A 285 5.13 27.76 22.18
C THR A 285 5.00 28.49 20.84
N PRO A 286 6.11 29.01 20.30
CA PRO A 286 6.14 29.83 19.08
C PRO A 286 6.25 28.97 17.81
N TYR A 287 5.53 27.84 17.73
CA TYR A 287 5.69 26.88 16.64
C TYR A 287 5.37 27.55 15.30
N LEU A 288 6.09 27.16 14.24
CA LEU A 288 6.04 27.87 12.95
C LEU A 288 4.96 27.35 11.99
N VAL A 289 4.38 26.18 12.27
CA VAL A 289 3.47 25.48 11.35
C VAL A 289 2.12 25.24 12.02
N GLU A 290 1.05 25.55 11.30
CA GLU A 290 -0.33 25.40 11.78
C GLU A 290 -0.72 23.92 12.01
N SER A 291 -0.16 23.01 11.21
CA SER A 291 -0.53 21.59 11.14
C SER A 291 -0.09 20.74 12.34
N GLN A 292 0.44 21.34 13.41
CA GLN A 292 0.79 20.61 14.63
C GLN A 292 -0.49 20.10 15.31
N MET A 293 -0.78 18.81 15.12
CA MET A 293 -2.03 18.19 15.56
C MET A 293 -2.12 17.98 17.08
N THR A 294 -1.00 17.65 17.71
CA THR A 294 -0.94 17.38 19.16
C THR A 294 0.39 17.90 19.71
N SER A 295 0.36 18.50 20.90
CA SER A 295 1.56 18.93 21.62
C SER A 295 1.46 18.51 23.09
N GLY A 296 2.24 17.50 23.48
CA GLY A 296 2.33 17.07 24.87
C GLY A 296 2.88 18.18 25.77
N THR A 297 3.88 18.94 25.31
CA THR A 297 4.50 20.00 26.11
C THR A 297 3.50 21.10 26.47
N LEU A 298 2.60 21.44 25.53
CA LEU A 298 1.47 22.34 25.79
C LEU A 298 0.47 21.74 26.79
N ALA A 299 0.04 20.49 26.58
CA ALA A 299 -0.93 19.83 27.45
C ALA A 299 -0.42 19.75 28.90
N TYR A 300 0.84 19.36 29.08
CA TYR A 300 1.48 19.31 30.39
C TYR A 300 1.56 20.69 31.06
N SER A 301 2.03 21.75 30.37
CA SER A 301 2.09 23.10 30.93
C SER A 301 0.72 23.64 31.33
N HIS A 302 -0.28 23.47 30.47
CA HIS A 302 -1.67 23.84 30.75
C HIS A 302 -2.23 23.04 31.94
N GLY A 303 -1.89 21.75 32.01
CA GLY A 303 -2.19 20.83 33.10
C GLY A 303 -1.62 21.22 34.47
N VAL A 304 -0.44 21.84 34.52
CA VAL A 304 0.16 22.36 35.76
C VAL A 304 -0.33 23.79 36.06
N GLY A 305 -1.30 24.29 35.29
CA GLY A 305 -1.88 25.62 35.46
C GLY A 305 -0.92 26.75 35.09
N ARG A 306 -0.02 26.52 34.12
CA ARG A 306 0.87 27.57 33.62
C ARG A 306 0.14 28.40 32.56
N PRO A 307 0.14 29.74 32.66
CA PRO A 307 -0.30 30.63 31.60
C PRO A 307 0.47 30.37 30.31
N VAL A 308 -0.22 30.34 29.17
CA VAL A 308 0.38 29.98 27.88
C VAL A 308 0.33 31.17 26.92
N VAL A 309 1.44 31.41 26.23
CA VAL A 309 1.49 32.24 25.01
C VAL A 309 1.93 31.36 23.84
N SER A 310 1.13 31.28 22.79
CA SER A 310 1.31 30.29 21.72
C SER A 310 0.98 30.86 20.34
N THR A 311 1.51 30.25 19.28
CA THR A 311 0.96 30.43 17.93
C THR A 311 -0.34 29.63 17.77
N PRO A 312 -1.26 30.01 16.87
CA PRO A 312 -2.55 29.33 16.71
C PRO A 312 -2.44 28.05 15.87
N TYR A 313 -1.47 27.16 16.16
CA TYR A 313 -1.48 25.82 15.59
C TYR A 313 -2.69 25.03 16.13
N TRP A 314 -3.18 24.03 15.37
CA TRP A 314 -4.50 23.43 15.60
C TRP A 314 -4.77 23.05 17.07
N HIS A 315 -3.84 22.35 17.72
CA HIS A 315 -4.00 21.99 19.13
C HIS A 315 -4.03 23.19 20.08
N ALA A 316 -3.18 24.21 19.89
CA ALA A 316 -3.18 25.41 20.72
C ALA A 316 -4.45 26.25 20.52
N ALA A 317 -4.90 26.40 19.27
CA ALA A 317 -6.11 27.11 18.94
C ALA A 317 -7.33 26.51 19.65
N GLU A 318 -7.43 25.17 19.69
CA GLU A 318 -8.52 24.48 20.37
C GLU A 318 -8.41 24.51 21.89
N LEU A 319 -7.23 24.22 22.44
CA LEU A 319 -7.02 24.10 23.88
C LEU A 319 -7.18 25.46 24.58
N LEU A 320 -6.78 26.55 23.92
CA LEU A 320 -6.79 27.90 24.48
C LEU A 320 -8.03 28.71 24.06
N ALA A 321 -8.98 28.11 23.34
CA ALA A 321 -10.20 28.77 22.85
C ALA A 321 -11.07 29.35 23.97
N ASP A 322 -10.97 28.80 25.18
CA ASP A 322 -11.68 29.31 26.34
C ASP A 322 -11.05 30.60 26.89
N GLY A 323 -9.87 31.01 26.43
CA GLY A 323 -9.11 32.15 26.96
C GLY A 323 -8.19 31.79 28.13
N SER A 324 -7.79 30.52 28.25
CA SER A 324 -6.76 30.04 29.20
C SER A 324 -5.31 30.27 28.72
N GLY A 325 -5.14 31.03 27.63
CA GLY A 325 -3.86 31.46 27.10
C GLY A 325 -4.03 32.63 26.12
N VAL A 326 -2.91 33.05 25.51
CA VAL A 326 -2.85 34.11 24.50
C VAL A 326 -2.33 33.53 23.20
N LEU A 327 -3.06 33.74 22.10
CA LEU A 327 -2.65 33.36 20.75
C LEU A 327 -2.00 34.55 20.04
N VAL A 328 -0.82 34.32 19.47
CA VAL A 328 -0.02 35.31 18.72
C VAL A 328 0.19 34.77 17.31
N PRO A 329 0.14 35.60 16.24
CA PRO A 329 0.43 35.12 14.89
C PRO A 329 1.78 34.40 14.75
N PHE A 330 1.87 33.48 13.79
CA PHE A 330 3.10 32.78 13.43
C PHE A 330 4.22 33.75 13.06
N ASP A 331 5.47 33.37 13.38
CA ASP A 331 6.69 34.13 13.04
C ASP A 331 6.62 35.62 13.40
N ASN A 332 6.13 35.92 14.61
CA ASN A 332 5.87 37.30 15.04
C ASN A 332 6.49 37.64 16.40
N PRO A 333 7.81 37.91 16.46
CA PRO A 333 8.47 38.36 17.69
C PRO A 333 7.82 39.62 18.30
N ALA A 334 7.37 40.54 17.44
CA ALA A 334 6.71 41.78 17.85
C ALA A 334 5.34 41.56 18.51
N GLY A 335 4.70 40.42 18.29
CA GLY A 335 3.50 40.00 18.99
C GLY A 335 3.80 39.27 20.31
N PHE A 336 4.81 38.39 20.31
CA PHE A 336 5.18 37.62 21.50
C PHE A 336 5.71 38.51 22.62
N GLY A 337 6.55 39.51 22.30
CA GLY A 337 7.17 40.39 23.30
C GLY A 337 6.13 41.10 24.19
N PRO A 338 5.21 41.90 23.62
CA PRO A 338 4.16 42.57 24.38
C PRO A 338 3.21 41.61 25.11
N ALA A 339 2.83 40.47 24.50
CA ALA A 339 1.93 39.50 25.11
C ALA A 339 2.53 38.87 26.38
N ILE A 340 3.79 38.43 26.29
CA ILE A 340 4.51 37.87 27.43
C ILE A 340 4.75 38.96 28.48
N ALA A 341 5.23 40.14 28.09
CA ALA A 341 5.50 41.23 29.02
C ALA A 341 4.24 41.71 29.76
N ALA A 342 3.07 41.70 29.13
CA ALA A 342 1.81 42.02 29.78
C ALA A 342 1.48 41.01 30.89
N LEU A 343 1.57 39.71 30.61
CA LEU A 343 1.35 38.66 31.62
C LEU A 343 2.38 38.71 32.75
N LEU A 344 3.64 38.99 32.44
CA LEU A 344 4.69 39.15 33.45
C LEU A 344 4.51 40.41 34.32
N GLY A 345 3.90 41.47 33.77
CA GLY A 345 3.60 42.71 34.46
C GLY A 345 2.33 42.68 35.32
N ASP A 346 1.39 41.79 35.04
CA ASP A 346 0.12 41.63 35.78
C ASP A 346 -0.01 40.24 36.41
N GLU A 347 0.45 40.12 37.66
CA GLU A 347 0.37 38.87 38.42
C GLU A 347 -1.08 38.40 38.62
N THR A 348 -2.04 39.32 38.78
CA THR A 348 -3.44 38.95 39.03
C THR A 348 -4.03 38.28 37.81
N GLN A 349 -3.86 38.88 36.63
CA GLN A 349 -4.30 38.31 35.37
C GLN A 349 -3.60 36.98 35.08
N ARG A 350 -2.28 36.93 35.28
CA ARG A 350 -1.47 35.72 35.08
C ARG A 350 -1.94 34.56 35.94
N LEU A 351 -2.13 34.77 37.25
CA LEU A 351 -2.61 33.73 38.17
C LEU A 351 -4.07 33.33 37.87
N ALA A 352 -4.92 34.27 37.45
CA ALA A 352 -6.28 33.95 37.03
C ALA A 352 -6.30 33.05 35.78
N MET A 353 -5.46 33.34 34.79
CA MET A 353 -5.29 32.52 33.59
C MET A 353 -4.77 31.12 33.95
N GLY A 354 -3.77 31.02 34.83
CA GLY A 354 -3.24 29.74 35.29
C GLY A 354 -4.27 28.88 36.02
N ARG A 355 -5.08 29.49 36.90
CA ARG A 355 -6.21 28.80 37.56
C ARG A 355 -7.24 28.27 36.56
N LYS A 356 -7.52 29.04 35.52
CA LYS A 356 -8.45 28.64 34.45
C LYS A 356 -7.89 27.46 33.65
N ALA A 357 -6.62 27.51 33.23
CA ALA A 357 -5.94 26.41 32.56
C ALA A 357 -5.95 25.12 33.42
N TYR A 358 -5.63 25.25 34.71
CA TYR A 358 -5.66 24.12 35.64
C TYR A 358 -7.06 23.50 35.76
N ALA A 359 -8.10 24.31 35.92
CA ALA A 359 -9.48 23.83 36.02
C ALA A 359 -9.95 23.15 34.72
N ALA A 360 -9.68 23.77 33.56
CA ALA A 360 -10.07 23.25 32.26
C ALA A 360 -9.37 21.92 31.89
N SER A 361 -8.17 21.69 32.42
CA SER A 361 -7.37 20.48 32.12
C SER A 361 -7.68 19.28 33.02
N ARG A 362 -8.47 19.41 34.11
CA ARG A 362 -8.74 18.28 35.02
C ARG A 362 -9.32 17.02 34.32
N PRO A 363 -10.22 17.14 33.32
CA PRO A 363 -10.69 15.99 32.54
C PRO A 363 -9.61 15.29 31.70
N MET A 364 -8.45 15.92 31.51
CA MET A 364 -7.32 15.38 30.74
C MET A 364 -6.33 14.59 31.60
N THR A 365 -6.53 14.52 32.93
CA THR A 365 -5.64 13.73 33.80
C THR A 365 -5.57 12.27 33.33
N TRP A 366 -4.40 11.65 33.45
CA TRP A 366 -4.18 10.28 32.98
C TRP A 366 -5.23 9.28 33.47
N ALA A 367 -5.69 9.41 34.72
CA ALA A 367 -6.79 8.59 35.25
C ALA A 367 -8.10 8.76 34.45
N ASN A 368 -8.51 10.00 34.18
CA ASN A 368 -9.71 10.28 33.38
C ASN A 368 -9.54 9.87 31.92
N THR A 369 -8.37 10.13 31.33
CA THR A 369 -8.03 9.71 29.97
C THR A 369 -8.07 8.18 29.86
N ALA A 370 -7.52 7.45 30.83
CA ALA A 370 -7.58 5.99 30.87
C ALA A 370 -9.01 5.46 30.87
N HIS A 371 -9.92 6.03 31.67
CA HIS A 371 -11.34 5.64 31.65
C HIS A 371 -12.00 5.88 30.27
N ARG A 372 -11.63 6.96 29.57
CA ARG A 372 -12.15 7.25 28.23
C ARG A 372 -11.61 6.27 27.19
N TYR A 373 -10.33 5.92 27.28
CA TYR A 373 -9.72 4.86 26.47
C TYR A 373 -10.38 3.50 26.74
N ALA A 374 -10.56 3.12 28.00
CA ALA A 374 -11.23 1.87 28.38
C ALA A 374 -12.68 1.81 27.85
N ALA A 375 -13.41 2.93 27.86
CA ALA A 375 -14.73 3.02 27.25
C ALA A 375 -14.70 2.81 25.72
N SER A 376 -13.72 3.39 25.02
CA SER A 376 -13.49 3.17 23.59
C SER A 376 -13.12 1.70 23.30
N PHE A 377 -12.22 1.12 24.08
CA PHE A 377 -11.83 -0.29 23.98
C PHE A 377 -13.03 -1.23 24.16
N ARG A 378 -13.87 -0.97 25.17
CA ARG A 378 -15.12 -1.70 25.39
C ARG A 378 -16.08 -1.58 24.20
N ALA A 379 -16.18 -0.41 23.59
CA ALA A 379 -17.01 -0.22 22.39
C ALA A 379 -16.47 -1.06 21.22
N ALA A 380 -15.16 -0.99 20.96
CA ALA A 380 -14.49 -1.79 19.91
C ALA A 380 -14.71 -3.30 20.10
N CYS A 381 -14.54 -3.82 21.33
CA CYS A 381 -14.78 -5.24 21.61
C CYS A 381 -16.25 -5.66 21.41
N ARG A 382 -17.23 -4.78 21.68
CA ARG A 382 -18.65 -5.09 21.46
C ARG A 382 -19.00 -5.13 19.98
N GLU A 383 -18.50 -4.17 19.20
CA GLU A 383 -18.68 -4.12 17.75
C GLU A 383 -18.06 -5.36 17.08
N GLY A 384 -16.84 -5.76 17.50
CA GLY A 384 -16.19 -6.99 17.02
C GLY A 384 -16.95 -8.28 17.37
N ARG A 385 -17.60 -8.34 18.55
CA ARG A 385 -18.45 -9.48 18.95
C ARG A 385 -19.78 -9.52 18.20
N LEU A 386 -20.38 -8.37 17.90
CA LEU A 386 -21.61 -8.28 17.10
C LEU A 386 -21.37 -8.69 15.64
N ALA A 387 -20.19 -8.42 15.09
CA ALA A 387 -19.78 -8.90 13.77
C ALA A 387 -19.52 -10.42 13.70
N THR A 388 -19.38 -11.10 14.85
CA THR A 388 -19.04 -12.54 14.93
C THR A 388 -20.17 -13.43 15.47
N CYS A 389 -21.31 -12.87 15.89
CA CYS A 389 -22.50 -13.62 16.30
C CYS A 389 -23.47 -13.83 15.12
N PRO A 390 -23.80 -15.07 14.71
CA PRO A 390 -24.81 -15.30 13.69
C PRO A 390 -26.22 -15.11 14.29
N GLY A 391 -26.80 -13.93 14.08
CA GLY A 391 -28.23 -13.69 14.32
C GLY A 391 -29.08 -14.28 13.18
N PRO A 392 -30.30 -14.79 13.45
CA PRO A 392 -31.17 -15.26 12.39
C PRO A 392 -31.80 -14.03 11.70
N GLY A 393 -31.32 -13.70 10.50
CA GLY A 393 -32.13 -12.94 9.53
C GLY A 393 -31.56 -11.66 8.91
N THR A 394 -30.30 -11.28 9.13
CA THR A 394 -29.69 -10.15 8.40
C THR A 394 -28.27 -10.49 7.97
N LEU A 395 -28.09 -10.68 6.65
CA LEU A 395 -26.81 -10.82 5.97
C LEU A 395 -26.04 -9.48 6.03
N ALA A 396 -25.43 -9.18 7.17
CA ALA A 396 -24.31 -8.25 7.22
C ALA A 396 -23.05 -9.11 7.18
N GLY A 397 -22.32 -9.03 6.07
CA GLY A 397 -21.06 -9.76 5.88
C GLY A 397 -20.03 -9.37 6.96
N PRO A 398 -19.09 -10.26 7.29
CA PRO A 398 -17.99 -9.93 8.19
C PRO A 398 -17.20 -8.74 7.63
N ALA A 399 -16.73 -7.86 8.51
CA ALA A 399 -15.83 -6.77 8.16
C ALA A 399 -14.65 -7.33 7.32
N PRO A 400 -14.28 -6.66 6.22
CA PRO A 400 -13.28 -7.17 5.29
C PRO A 400 -11.95 -7.34 6.03
N LYS A 401 -11.48 -8.58 6.14
CA LYS A 401 -10.09 -8.87 6.49
C LYS A 401 -9.24 -8.30 5.37
N ILE A 402 -8.47 -7.26 5.67
CA ILE A 402 -7.46 -6.71 4.75
C ILE A 402 -6.49 -7.85 4.46
N SER A 403 -6.53 -8.30 3.22
CA SER A 403 -5.74 -9.41 2.74
C SER A 403 -4.30 -8.93 2.46
N CYS A 404 -3.33 -9.79 2.78
CA CYS A 404 -1.93 -9.47 3.05
C CYS A 404 -1.04 -9.31 1.79
N ALA A 405 -1.60 -9.27 0.58
CA ALA A 405 -0.82 -9.39 -0.65
C ALA A 405 -0.36 -8.07 -1.29
N LEU A 406 -0.66 -6.91 -0.72
CA LEU A 406 -0.24 -5.60 -1.24
C LEU A 406 1.23 -5.21 -0.95
N LEU A 407 2.00 -6.02 -0.21
CA LEU A 407 3.18 -5.52 0.53
C LEU A 407 4.46 -6.38 0.41
N ASP A 408 4.53 -7.29 -0.57
CA ASP A 408 5.80 -7.93 -0.92
C ASP A 408 6.31 -7.38 -2.26
N PRO A 409 7.49 -6.71 -2.33
CA PRO A 409 8.12 -6.40 -3.61
C PRO A 409 8.64 -7.66 -4.31
N THR A 410 8.58 -8.84 -3.66
CA THR A 410 8.87 -10.12 -4.30
C THR A 410 7.59 -10.76 -4.83
N LEU A 411 7.62 -11.12 -6.11
CA LEU A 411 6.52 -11.84 -6.75
C LEU A 411 6.24 -13.16 -6.01
N PRO A 412 4.96 -13.53 -5.80
CA PRO A 412 4.60 -14.78 -5.11
C PRO A 412 5.30 -16.02 -5.68
N ALA A 413 5.54 -17.02 -4.84
CA ALA A 413 5.97 -18.34 -5.31
C ALA A 413 4.95 -18.91 -6.30
N MET A 414 5.41 -19.73 -7.26
CA MET A 414 4.52 -20.32 -8.26
C MET A 414 3.88 -21.57 -7.67
N ALA A 415 2.69 -21.42 -7.09
CA ALA A 415 1.89 -22.54 -6.61
C ALA A 415 1.02 -23.09 -7.76
N LEU A 416 1.06 -24.41 -7.96
CA LEU A 416 0.36 -25.10 -9.05
C LEU A 416 -0.67 -26.12 -8.55
N GLU A 417 -1.04 -26.05 -7.26
CA GLU A 417 -1.95 -27.00 -6.63
C GLU A 417 -3.34 -26.94 -7.25
N HIS A 418 -3.95 -25.76 -7.30
CA HIS A 418 -5.28 -25.59 -7.89
C HIS A 418 -5.30 -25.86 -9.39
N PHE A 419 -4.25 -25.44 -10.11
CA PHE A 419 -4.08 -25.78 -11.52
C PHE A 419 -4.09 -27.30 -11.75
N THR A 420 -3.37 -28.05 -10.90
CA THR A 420 -3.35 -29.52 -10.97
C THR A 420 -4.70 -30.12 -10.59
N ALA A 421 -5.39 -29.57 -9.59
CA ALA A 421 -6.71 -30.03 -9.16
C ALA A 421 -7.80 -29.79 -10.22
N MET A 422 -7.64 -28.76 -11.04
CA MET A 422 -8.50 -28.43 -12.18
C MET A 422 -8.22 -29.28 -13.43
N CYS A 423 -7.29 -30.23 -13.38
CA CYS A 423 -6.95 -31.11 -14.49
C CYS A 423 -7.29 -32.58 -14.20
N ASP A 424 -7.59 -33.33 -15.25
CA ASP A 424 -7.64 -34.79 -15.21
C ASP A 424 -6.91 -35.44 -16.40
N ASP A 425 -7.21 -36.72 -16.70
CA ASP A 425 -6.62 -37.45 -17.83
C ASP A 425 -7.13 -37.00 -19.21
N THR A 426 -8.16 -36.14 -19.25
CA THR A 426 -8.76 -35.60 -20.47
C THR A 426 -8.24 -34.20 -20.76
N GLY A 427 -8.29 -33.30 -19.78
CA GLY A 427 -7.91 -31.90 -19.95
C GLY A 427 -8.19 -31.07 -18.70
N MET A 428 -8.28 -29.75 -18.88
CA MET A 428 -8.64 -28.82 -17.80
C MET A 428 -10.14 -28.51 -17.76
N PHE A 429 -10.75 -28.57 -16.58
CA PHE A 429 -12.16 -28.22 -16.35
C PHE A 429 -12.40 -26.72 -16.56
N GLN A 430 -13.50 -26.33 -17.20
CA GLN A 430 -13.81 -24.92 -17.51
C GLN A 430 -14.07 -24.10 -16.26
N HIS A 431 -14.94 -24.60 -15.38
CA HIS A 431 -15.48 -23.87 -14.24
C HIS A 431 -15.19 -24.60 -12.94
N ALA A 432 -15.24 -23.85 -11.85
CA ALA A 432 -15.22 -24.38 -10.49
C ALA A 432 -16.35 -23.74 -9.69
N VAL A 433 -16.96 -24.51 -8.79
CA VAL A 433 -17.81 -23.96 -7.73
C VAL A 433 -16.88 -23.71 -6.54
N HIS A 434 -16.65 -22.43 -6.23
CA HIS A 434 -15.51 -22.03 -5.41
C HIS A 434 -14.19 -22.59 -5.98
N ALA A 435 -13.46 -23.40 -5.21
CA ALA A 435 -12.21 -24.03 -5.66
C ALA A 435 -12.39 -25.48 -6.17
N ILE A 436 -13.61 -26.00 -6.26
CA ILE A 436 -13.86 -27.40 -6.65
C ILE A 436 -14.27 -27.46 -8.12
N PRO A 437 -13.61 -28.28 -8.97
CA PRO A 437 -13.96 -28.38 -10.39
C PRO A 437 -15.44 -28.73 -10.61
N ASP A 438 -16.12 -27.95 -11.45
CA ASP A 438 -17.53 -28.12 -11.75
C ASP A 438 -17.73 -29.06 -12.95
N ARG A 439 -18.10 -30.29 -12.63
CA ARG A 439 -18.32 -31.36 -13.61
C ARG A 439 -19.61 -31.19 -14.42
N ASN A 440 -20.44 -30.19 -14.16
CA ASN A 440 -21.64 -29.93 -14.97
C ASN A 440 -21.31 -29.33 -16.35
N HIS A 441 -20.14 -28.69 -16.51
CA HIS A 441 -19.79 -27.96 -17.73
C HIS A 441 -18.73 -28.66 -18.60
N GLY A 442 -17.81 -29.42 -17.99
CA GLY A 442 -16.76 -30.17 -18.72
C GLY A 442 -15.53 -29.32 -19.06
N TYR A 443 -15.09 -29.35 -20.32
CA TYR A 443 -13.80 -28.83 -20.80
C TYR A 443 -14.00 -27.94 -22.03
N CYS A 444 -13.11 -26.97 -22.25
CA CYS A 444 -13.08 -26.20 -23.50
C CYS A 444 -11.69 -26.17 -24.14
N ILE A 445 -11.61 -25.96 -25.45
CA ILE A 445 -10.32 -25.90 -26.14
C ILE A 445 -9.52 -24.67 -25.75
N ASP A 446 -10.18 -23.58 -25.37
CA ASP A 446 -9.54 -22.31 -24.99
C ASP A 446 -8.69 -22.46 -23.74
N ASP A 447 -9.24 -23.09 -22.72
CA ASP A 447 -8.55 -23.34 -21.46
C ASP A 447 -7.40 -24.33 -21.65
N ASN A 448 -7.61 -25.38 -22.45
CA ASN A 448 -6.55 -26.35 -22.76
C ASN A 448 -5.42 -25.73 -23.62
N ALA A 449 -5.75 -24.80 -24.53
CA ALA A 449 -4.76 -24.04 -25.29
C ALA A 449 -3.95 -23.09 -24.39
N ARG A 450 -4.61 -22.35 -23.48
CA ARG A 450 -3.94 -21.50 -22.49
C ARG A 450 -3.09 -22.32 -21.51
N ALA A 451 -3.57 -23.49 -21.09
CA ALA A 451 -2.82 -24.40 -20.22
C ALA A 451 -1.58 -24.97 -20.93
N LEU A 452 -1.65 -25.22 -22.23
CA LEU A 452 -0.48 -25.59 -23.04
C LEU A 452 0.54 -24.44 -23.12
N LEU A 453 0.10 -23.19 -23.25
CA LEU A 453 0.97 -22.01 -23.18
C LEU A 453 1.66 -21.90 -21.82
N LEU A 454 0.93 -22.12 -20.72
CA LEU A 454 1.52 -22.13 -19.38
C LEU A 454 2.58 -23.24 -19.26
N CYS A 455 2.34 -24.42 -19.81
CA CYS A 455 3.34 -25.49 -19.85
C CYS A 455 4.62 -25.08 -20.58
N CYS A 456 4.54 -24.27 -21.65
CA CYS A 456 5.73 -23.71 -22.29
C CYS A 456 6.52 -22.80 -21.33
N SER A 457 5.84 -21.94 -20.58
CA SER A 457 6.47 -21.03 -19.61
C SER A 457 7.15 -21.79 -18.46
N LEU A 458 6.62 -22.94 -18.07
CA LEU A 458 7.16 -23.78 -16.99
C LEU A 458 8.29 -24.72 -17.42
N ALA A 459 8.48 -24.93 -18.73
CA ALA A 459 9.36 -25.99 -19.26
C ALA A 459 10.85 -25.85 -18.88
N GLY A 460 11.30 -24.65 -18.51
CA GLY A 460 12.68 -24.37 -18.08
C GLY A 460 12.91 -24.28 -16.56
N GLY A 461 11.85 -24.45 -15.76
CA GLY A 461 11.87 -24.23 -14.31
C GLY A 461 11.80 -25.51 -13.47
N PRO A 462 11.64 -25.37 -12.13
CA PRO A 462 11.50 -26.51 -11.22
C PRO A 462 10.29 -27.40 -11.54
N ASP A 463 9.25 -26.83 -12.15
CA ASP A 463 8.01 -27.53 -12.50
C ASP A 463 8.03 -28.21 -13.87
N ALA A 464 9.18 -28.24 -14.56
CA ALA A 464 9.33 -28.87 -15.87
C ALA A 464 8.81 -30.32 -15.95
N PRO A 465 9.00 -31.20 -14.93
CA PRO A 465 8.42 -32.55 -14.96
C PRO A 465 6.88 -32.56 -14.98
N LEU A 466 6.24 -31.68 -14.23
CA LEU A 466 4.77 -31.55 -14.20
C LEU A 466 4.26 -31.02 -15.54
N ALA A 467 4.87 -29.93 -16.04
CA ALA A 467 4.54 -29.36 -17.35
C ALA A 467 4.73 -30.35 -18.50
N GLY A 468 5.77 -31.19 -18.44
CA GLY A 468 6.03 -32.24 -19.42
C GLY A 468 4.92 -33.29 -19.50
N ARG A 469 4.33 -33.66 -18.36
CA ARG A 469 3.17 -34.57 -18.28
C ARG A 469 1.89 -33.88 -18.75
N LEU A 470 1.54 -32.73 -18.17
CA LEU A 470 0.28 -32.04 -18.47
C LEU A 470 0.21 -31.53 -19.92
N SER A 471 1.33 -31.09 -20.50
CA SER A 471 1.35 -30.71 -21.93
C SER A 471 0.98 -31.85 -22.86
N SER A 472 1.23 -33.12 -22.50
CA SER A 472 0.73 -34.26 -23.27
C SER A 472 -0.79 -34.39 -23.20
N THR A 473 -1.37 -34.16 -22.03
CA THR A 473 -2.83 -34.15 -21.84
C THR A 473 -3.47 -33.06 -22.71
N PHE A 474 -2.98 -31.82 -22.61
CA PHE A 474 -3.55 -30.70 -23.37
C PHE A 474 -3.32 -30.85 -24.87
N ALA A 475 -2.16 -31.37 -25.30
CA ALA A 475 -1.90 -31.68 -26.70
C ALA A 475 -2.88 -32.74 -27.24
N ALA A 476 -3.16 -33.80 -26.47
CA ALA A 476 -4.13 -34.82 -26.85
C ALA A 476 -5.55 -34.24 -26.94
N PHE A 477 -5.94 -33.38 -25.99
CA PHE A 477 -7.23 -32.68 -26.02
C PHE A 477 -7.37 -31.80 -27.28
N ILE A 478 -6.37 -30.96 -27.57
CA ILE A 478 -6.34 -30.09 -28.76
C ILE A 478 -6.40 -30.94 -30.05
N GLN A 479 -5.65 -32.03 -30.13
CA GLN A 479 -5.70 -32.94 -31.28
C GLN A 479 -7.09 -33.56 -31.46
N HIS A 480 -7.76 -33.93 -30.37
CA HIS A 480 -9.10 -34.49 -30.42
C HIS A 480 -10.17 -33.45 -30.79
N GLY A 481 -9.94 -32.18 -30.44
CA GLY A 481 -10.81 -31.07 -30.79
C GLY A 481 -10.75 -30.66 -32.27
N TRP A 482 -9.71 -31.07 -32.99
CA TRP A 482 -9.63 -30.85 -34.43
C TRP A 482 -10.74 -31.58 -35.17
N ASN A 483 -11.52 -30.85 -35.97
CA ASN A 483 -12.52 -31.41 -36.84
C ASN A 483 -12.04 -31.38 -38.30
N PRO A 484 -11.63 -32.52 -38.88
CA PRO A 484 -11.12 -32.55 -40.24
C PRO A 484 -12.20 -32.26 -41.30
N ASP A 485 -13.48 -32.52 -40.99
CA ASP A 485 -14.58 -32.39 -41.96
C ASP A 485 -14.85 -30.93 -42.32
N ASN A 486 -14.71 -30.02 -41.36
CA ASN A 486 -14.94 -28.58 -41.56
C ASN A 486 -13.70 -27.73 -41.31
N ARG A 487 -12.55 -28.35 -40.97
CA ARG A 487 -11.27 -27.70 -40.73
C ARG A 487 -11.32 -26.62 -39.64
N ARG A 488 -12.12 -26.90 -38.59
CA ARG A 488 -12.29 -26.05 -37.43
C ARG A 488 -11.99 -26.83 -36.16
N PHE A 489 -11.64 -26.10 -35.11
CA PHE A 489 -11.58 -26.66 -33.77
C PHE A 489 -12.98 -26.62 -33.17
N ARG A 490 -13.36 -27.67 -32.45
CA ARG A 490 -14.50 -27.66 -31.54
C ARG A 490 -14.06 -26.99 -30.24
N ASN A 491 -14.90 -26.20 -29.58
CA ASN A 491 -14.54 -25.60 -28.30
C ASN A 491 -15.04 -26.46 -27.14
N PHE A 492 -16.35 -26.68 -27.04
CA PHE A 492 -16.95 -27.27 -25.83
C PHE A 492 -17.05 -28.81 -25.86
N MET A 493 -16.55 -29.45 -24.80
CA MET A 493 -16.70 -30.88 -24.52
C MET A 493 -17.38 -31.08 -23.15
N GLY A 494 -18.46 -31.84 -23.10
CA GLY A 494 -19.12 -32.18 -21.83
C GLY A 494 -18.28 -33.12 -20.97
N PHE A 495 -18.60 -33.22 -19.67
CA PHE A 495 -17.89 -34.14 -18.75
C PHE A 495 -18.00 -35.63 -19.14
N ASN A 496 -19.02 -35.98 -19.94
CA ASN A 496 -19.17 -37.30 -20.58
C ASN A 496 -18.20 -37.51 -21.77
N ARG A 497 -17.27 -36.59 -22.00
CA ARG A 497 -16.25 -36.61 -23.07
C ARG A 497 -16.84 -36.61 -24.48
N GLN A 498 -18.01 -35.99 -24.64
CA GLN A 498 -18.65 -35.78 -25.94
C GLN A 498 -18.52 -34.31 -26.34
N TRP A 499 -18.13 -34.07 -27.59
CA TRP A 499 -18.15 -32.75 -28.17
C TRP A 499 -19.59 -32.24 -28.31
N LEU A 500 -19.82 -30.99 -27.90
CA LEU A 500 -21.15 -30.39 -27.87
C LEU A 500 -21.48 -29.61 -29.16
N GLU A 501 -20.47 -29.40 -30.02
CA GLU A 501 -20.60 -28.61 -31.23
C GLU A 501 -19.66 -29.10 -32.34
N PRO A 502 -19.99 -28.86 -33.63
CA PRO A 502 -19.14 -29.22 -34.75
C PRO A 502 -17.98 -28.25 -35.00
N ALA A 503 -18.05 -27.02 -34.49
CA ALA A 503 -17.02 -26.00 -34.57
C ALA A 503 -17.25 -24.95 -33.46
N GLY A 504 -16.16 -24.50 -32.82
CA GLY A 504 -16.15 -23.42 -31.85
C GLY A 504 -15.94 -22.05 -32.48
N SER A 505 -15.83 -21.02 -31.62
CA SER A 505 -15.66 -19.62 -32.00
C SER A 505 -14.37 -19.36 -32.77
N GLU A 506 -14.30 -18.25 -33.52
CA GLU A 506 -13.05 -17.83 -34.17
C GLU A 506 -11.94 -17.59 -33.15
N ASP A 507 -12.27 -16.98 -32.02
CA ASP A 507 -11.35 -16.73 -30.91
C ASP A 507 -10.74 -18.02 -30.38
N SER A 508 -11.57 -19.06 -30.23
CA SER A 508 -11.09 -20.34 -29.70
C SER A 508 -10.06 -21.02 -30.60
N HIS A 509 -10.32 -20.91 -31.90
CA HIS A 509 -9.40 -21.37 -32.93
C HIS A 509 -8.12 -20.54 -32.94
N GLY A 510 -8.22 -19.21 -32.83
CA GLY A 510 -7.07 -18.30 -32.77
C GLY A 510 -6.17 -18.56 -31.57
N ARG A 511 -6.74 -18.79 -30.37
CA ARG A 511 -5.97 -19.19 -29.17
C ARG A 511 -5.30 -20.54 -29.33
N THR A 512 -5.97 -21.49 -29.99
CA THR A 512 -5.39 -22.80 -30.28
C THR A 512 -4.19 -22.67 -31.22
N LEU A 513 -4.28 -21.83 -32.26
CA LEU A 513 -3.15 -21.52 -33.13
C LEU A 513 -2.01 -20.83 -32.36
N TRP A 514 -2.33 -19.91 -31.44
CA TRP A 514 -1.32 -19.33 -30.57
C TRP A 514 -0.55 -20.41 -29.80
N ALA A 515 -1.27 -21.30 -29.11
CA ALA A 515 -0.68 -22.38 -28.34
C ALA A 515 0.18 -23.31 -29.21
N LEU A 516 -0.32 -23.75 -30.38
CA LEU A 516 0.41 -24.63 -31.29
C LEU A 516 1.66 -23.97 -31.86
N GLY A 517 1.57 -22.69 -32.28
CA GLY A 517 2.69 -21.92 -32.80
C GLY A 517 3.80 -21.78 -31.77
N THR A 518 3.46 -21.35 -30.55
CA THR A 518 4.41 -21.24 -29.44
C THR A 518 4.98 -22.61 -29.05
N TYR A 519 4.14 -23.64 -28.91
CA TYR A 519 4.59 -24.97 -28.49
C TYR A 519 5.53 -25.62 -29.50
N SER A 520 5.24 -25.50 -30.79
CA SER A 520 6.10 -26.02 -31.88
C SER A 520 7.52 -25.41 -31.85
N ALA A 521 7.63 -24.14 -31.49
CA ALA A 521 8.89 -23.40 -31.45
C ALA A 521 9.71 -23.65 -30.17
N HIS A 522 9.07 -23.97 -29.03
CA HIS A 522 9.73 -23.99 -27.72
C HIS A 522 9.88 -25.38 -27.10
N THR A 523 9.13 -26.39 -27.56
CA THR A 523 9.22 -27.73 -26.97
C THR A 523 10.56 -28.41 -27.28
N CYS A 524 11.20 -28.98 -26.25
CA CYS A 524 12.45 -29.73 -26.42
C CYS A 524 12.25 -31.16 -27.01
N ALA A 525 11.01 -31.58 -27.25
CA ALA A 525 10.67 -32.91 -27.74
C ALA A 525 10.38 -32.88 -29.26
N PRO A 526 11.28 -33.42 -30.13
CA PRO A 526 11.13 -33.29 -31.59
C PRO A 526 9.85 -33.91 -32.16
N GLY A 527 9.34 -34.99 -31.54
CA GLY A 527 8.06 -35.59 -31.93
C GLY A 527 6.88 -34.64 -31.68
N ARG A 528 6.88 -33.96 -30.54
CA ARG A 528 5.81 -33.02 -30.15
C ARG A 528 5.88 -31.72 -30.97
N ALA A 529 7.09 -31.23 -31.27
CA ALA A 529 7.29 -30.09 -32.17
C ALA A 529 6.70 -30.36 -33.57
N ARG A 530 6.98 -31.54 -34.15
CA ARG A 530 6.44 -31.93 -35.46
C ARG A 530 4.92 -32.07 -35.46
N TRP A 531 4.35 -32.64 -34.41
CA TRP A 531 2.90 -32.72 -34.23
C TRP A 531 2.26 -31.32 -34.25
N ALA A 532 2.77 -30.42 -33.41
CA ALA A 532 2.24 -29.06 -33.31
C ALA A 532 2.40 -28.28 -34.61
N LYS A 533 3.55 -28.42 -35.29
CA LYS A 533 3.77 -27.82 -36.62
C LYS A 533 2.73 -28.29 -37.63
N GLY A 534 2.50 -29.60 -37.72
CA GLY A 534 1.54 -30.18 -38.66
C GLY A 534 0.12 -29.69 -38.42
N LEU A 535 -0.35 -29.75 -37.17
CA LEU A 535 -1.70 -29.31 -36.81
C LEU A 535 -1.86 -27.78 -36.97
N PHE A 536 -0.84 -26.99 -36.64
CA PHE A 536 -0.84 -25.54 -36.87
C PHE A 536 -1.03 -25.22 -38.35
N TYR A 537 -0.27 -25.89 -39.23
CA TYR A 537 -0.36 -25.71 -40.67
C TYR A 537 -1.76 -26.01 -41.21
N GLU A 538 -2.35 -27.13 -40.80
CA GLU A 538 -3.72 -27.51 -41.23
C GLU A 538 -4.78 -26.51 -40.77
N ALA A 539 -4.67 -26.03 -39.53
CA ALA A 539 -5.61 -25.11 -38.91
C ALA A 539 -5.50 -23.68 -39.45
N LEU A 540 -4.30 -23.23 -39.81
CA LEU A 540 -4.04 -21.86 -40.26
C LEU A 540 -4.88 -21.46 -41.50
N GLU A 541 -5.20 -22.41 -42.37
CA GLU A 541 -5.97 -22.16 -43.60
C GLU A 541 -7.35 -21.54 -43.32
N GLY A 542 -8.01 -21.93 -42.22
CA GLY A 542 -9.33 -21.42 -41.86
C GLY A 542 -9.35 -19.94 -41.49
N VAL A 543 -8.21 -19.39 -41.07
CA VAL A 543 -8.11 -18.02 -40.52
C VAL A 543 -8.38 -16.93 -41.56
N ALA A 544 -8.15 -17.23 -42.84
CA ALA A 544 -8.37 -16.27 -43.93
C ALA A 544 -9.81 -15.74 -43.96
N ALA A 545 -10.78 -16.57 -43.55
CA ALA A 545 -12.21 -16.26 -43.52
C ALA A 545 -12.69 -15.59 -42.22
N PHE A 546 -11.85 -15.47 -41.19
CA PHE A 546 -12.28 -14.90 -39.90
C PHE A 546 -12.57 -13.43 -39.98
N THR A 547 -13.43 -12.96 -39.08
CA THR A 547 -13.86 -11.57 -38.93
C THR A 547 -13.52 -10.99 -37.55
N SER A 548 -13.26 -11.82 -36.54
CA SER A 548 -12.91 -11.40 -35.18
C SER A 548 -11.50 -10.80 -35.11
N PRO A 549 -11.34 -9.56 -34.62
CA PRO A 549 -10.04 -8.97 -34.37
C PRO A 549 -9.21 -9.73 -33.33
N ARG A 550 -9.86 -10.30 -32.31
CA ARG A 550 -9.17 -11.11 -31.28
C ARG A 550 -8.64 -12.39 -31.88
N ALA A 551 -9.42 -13.08 -32.72
CA ALA A 551 -8.97 -14.28 -33.40
C ALA A 551 -7.73 -14.03 -34.29
N TRP A 552 -7.70 -12.88 -34.99
CA TRP A 552 -6.52 -12.46 -35.74
C TRP A 552 -5.33 -12.18 -34.82
N ALA A 553 -5.54 -11.43 -33.72
CA ALA A 553 -4.49 -11.12 -32.77
C ALA A 553 -3.88 -12.37 -32.12
N PHE A 554 -4.69 -13.32 -31.65
CA PHE A 554 -4.20 -14.59 -31.12
C PHE A 554 -3.40 -15.38 -32.16
N THR A 555 -3.90 -15.43 -33.40
CA THR A 555 -3.17 -16.11 -34.50
C THR A 555 -1.82 -15.43 -34.77
N LEU A 556 -1.77 -14.09 -34.77
CA LEU A 556 -0.53 -13.33 -34.94
C LEU A 556 0.50 -13.64 -33.84
N LEU A 557 0.06 -13.73 -32.57
CA LEU A 557 0.95 -14.11 -31.46
C LEU A 557 1.57 -15.51 -31.68
N GLY A 558 0.80 -16.47 -32.18
CA GLY A 558 1.32 -17.80 -32.57
C GLY A 558 2.27 -17.75 -33.77
N LEU A 559 1.90 -16.99 -34.80
CA LEU A 559 2.68 -16.84 -36.03
C LEU A 559 4.06 -16.21 -35.79
N VAL A 560 4.22 -15.36 -34.77
CA VAL A 560 5.53 -14.81 -34.42
C VAL A 560 6.51 -15.93 -34.02
N SER A 561 6.13 -16.80 -33.09
CA SER A 561 6.97 -17.93 -32.69
C SER A 561 7.12 -18.96 -33.82
N TYR A 562 6.04 -19.28 -34.52
CA TYR A 562 6.05 -20.28 -35.60
C TYR A 562 6.98 -19.86 -36.76
N CYS A 563 6.84 -18.63 -37.28
CA CYS A 563 7.67 -18.17 -38.40
C CYS A 563 9.14 -17.98 -38.00
N ALA A 564 9.43 -17.73 -36.72
CA ALA A 564 10.81 -17.70 -36.23
C ALA A 564 11.45 -19.10 -36.26
N ALA A 565 10.70 -20.14 -35.91
CA ALA A 565 11.16 -21.52 -35.95
C ALA A 565 11.18 -22.14 -37.36
N TYR A 566 10.29 -21.68 -38.25
CA TYR A 566 10.08 -22.23 -39.59
C TYR A 566 10.08 -21.12 -40.66
N PRO A 567 11.22 -20.44 -40.90
CA PRO A 567 11.30 -19.34 -41.86
C PRO A 567 11.03 -19.77 -43.32
N GLU A 568 11.09 -21.08 -43.61
CA GLU A 568 10.77 -21.66 -44.92
C GLU A 568 9.28 -21.66 -45.25
N ASP A 569 8.40 -21.54 -44.25
CA ASP A 569 6.95 -21.53 -44.46
C ASP A 569 6.46 -20.14 -44.89
N HIS A 570 6.65 -19.85 -46.18
CA HIS A 570 6.23 -18.58 -46.77
C HIS A 570 4.72 -18.35 -46.74
N ALA A 571 3.91 -19.42 -46.65
CA ALA A 571 2.46 -19.27 -46.54
C ALA A 571 2.08 -18.68 -45.18
N ALA A 572 2.64 -19.22 -44.10
CA ALA A 572 2.46 -18.68 -42.75
C ALA A 572 2.95 -17.22 -42.66
N ALA A 573 4.12 -16.92 -43.24
CA ALA A 573 4.64 -15.56 -43.28
C ALA A 573 3.71 -14.57 -44.00
N ARG A 574 3.10 -14.98 -45.12
CA ARG A 574 2.10 -14.16 -45.84
C ARG A 574 0.84 -13.94 -45.01
N THR A 575 0.31 -14.99 -44.36
CA THR A 575 -0.85 -14.87 -43.46
C THR A 575 -0.56 -13.89 -42.33
N ARG A 576 0.63 -13.93 -41.74
CA ARG A 576 1.05 -12.98 -40.69
C ARG A 576 0.96 -11.52 -41.15
N VAL A 577 1.48 -11.22 -42.33
CA VAL A 577 1.42 -9.85 -42.90
C VAL A 577 -0.04 -9.44 -43.20
N GLN A 578 -0.84 -10.35 -43.76
CA GLN A 578 -2.24 -10.06 -44.08
C GLN A 578 -3.08 -9.76 -42.84
N LEU A 579 -2.95 -10.56 -41.78
CA LEU A 579 -3.72 -10.36 -40.55
C LEU A 579 -3.29 -9.07 -39.82
N ALA A 580 -1.99 -8.78 -39.76
CA ALA A 580 -1.50 -7.53 -39.17
C ALA A 580 -2.03 -6.30 -39.93
N GLY A 581 -2.04 -6.37 -41.27
CA GLY A 581 -2.61 -5.32 -42.12
C GLY A 581 -4.11 -5.12 -41.92
N ARG A 582 -4.89 -6.20 -41.70
CA ARG A 582 -6.32 -6.10 -41.36
C ARG A 582 -6.53 -5.42 -40.01
N LEU A 583 -5.79 -5.83 -38.99
CA LEU A 583 -5.91 -5.29 -37.64
C LEU A 583 -5.49 -3.81 -37.58
N GLU A 584 -4.37 -3.45 -38.23
CA GLU A 584 -3.97 -2.04 -38.38
C GLU A 584 -4.99 -1.24 -39.20
N GLY A 585 -5.59 -1.85 -40.22
CA GLY A 585 -6.69 -1.26 -40.99
C GLY A 585 -7.90 -0.89 -40.12
N LEU A 586 -8.26 -1.75 -39.16
CA LEU A 586 -9.33 -1.47 -38.21
C LEU A 586 -9.01 -0.28 -37.30
N LEU A 587 -7.78 -0.20 -36.77
CA LEU A 587 -7.34 0.95 -36.00
C LEU A 587 -7.47 2.24 -36.81
N ARG A 588 -6.92 2.28 -38.03
CA ARG A 588 -6.99 3.46 -38.91
C ARG A 588 -8.42 3.85 -39.27
N ALA A 589 -9.32 2.88 -39.42
CA ALA A 589 -10.71 3.14 -39.77
C ALA A 589 -11.51 3.75 -38.59
N ASN A 590 -11.13 3.43 -37.35
CA ASN A 590 -11.89 3.83 -36.16
C ASN A 590 -11.23 4.96 -35.36
N GLU A 591 -9.92 5.19 -35.51
CA GLU A 591 -9.17 6.12 -34.68
C GLU A 591 -9.60 7.59 -34.88
N THR A 592 -9.79 8.29 -33.77
CA THR A 592 -9.94 9.75 -33.70
C THR A 592 -8.99 10.31 -32.64
N PRO A 593 -8.81 11.65 -32.53
CA PRO A 593 -7.95 12.23 -31.50
C PRO A 593 -8.30 11.81 -30.06
N GLU A 594 -9.58 11.54 -29.79
CA GLU A 594 -10.08 11.13 -28.47
C GLU A 594 -10.25 9.60 -28.33
N TRP A 595 -10.20 8.85 -29.43
CA TRP A 595 -10.51 7.42 -29.49
C TRP A 595 -9.47 6.68 -30.33
N THR A 596 -8.34 6.29 -29.72
CA THR A 596 -7.26 5.55 -30.42
C THR A 596 -7.46 4.05 -30.26
N TRP A 597 -8.50 3.50 -30.88
CA TRP A 597 -8.89 2.10 -30.70
C TRP A 597 -9.35 1.40 -31.98
N PHE A 598 -9.24 0.06 -31.99
CA PHE A 598 -9.51 -0.81 -33.14
C PHE A 598 -10.99 -0.92 -33.52
N GLU A 599 -11.88 -0.63 -32.59
CA GLU A 599 -13.33 -0.82 -32.71
C GLU A 599 -14.06 0.34 -32.09
N ASP A 600 -15.37 0.41 -32.31
CA ASP A 600 -16.25 1.38 -31.66
C ASP A 600 -16.47 1.12 -30.16
N GLY A 601 -15.92 0.06 -29.58
CA GLY A 601 -16.05 -0.24 -28.15
C GLY A 601 -14.89 -1.08 -27.62
N LEU A 602 -14.77 -1.12 -26.29
CA LEU A 602 -13.87 -2.03 -25.59
C LEU A 602 -14.63 -3.29 -25.17
N SER A 603 -13.96 -4.44 -25.24
CA SER A 603 -14.54 -5.72 -24.84
C SER A 603 -13.58 -6.50 -23.94
N TYR A 604 -13.11 -7.67 -24.37
CA TYR A 604 -12.21 -8.54 -23.61
C TYR A 604 -10.92 -8.80 -24.39
N ASP A 605 -9.90 -9.23 -23.64
CA ASP A 605 -8.51 -9.42 -24.07
C ASP A 605 -7.98 -8.22 -24.86
N ASN A 606 -8.38 -7.00 -24.45
CA ASN A 606 -8.19 -5.79 -25.25
C ASN A 606 -6.71 -5.58 -25.58
N ALA A 607 -5.84 -5.75 -24.60
CA ALA A 607 -4.39 -5.56 -24.76
C ALA A 607 -3.72 -6.56 -25.72
N ARG A 608 -4.40 -7.65 -26.12
CA ARG A 608 -3.88 -8.60 -27.12
C ARG A 608 -3.84 -8.01 -28.52
N LEU A 609 -4.75 -7.09 -28.85
CA LEU A 609 -4.75 -6.39 -30.13
C LEU A 609 -3.46 -5.57 -30.32
N PRO A 610 -3.12 -4.60 -29.46
CA PRO A 610 -1.87 -3.86 -29.58
C PRO A 610 -0.65 -4.77 -29.39
N GLN A 611 -0.66 -5.72 -28.44
CA GLN A 611 0.44 -6.67 -28.26
C GLN A 611 0.80 -7.36 -29.57
N SER A 612 -0.20 -7.89 -30.29
CA SER A 612 0.02 -8.62 -31.54
C SER A 612 0.65 -7.76 -32.64
N LEU A 613 0.30 -6.47 -32.72
CA LEU A 613 0.93 -5.53 -33.64
C LEU A 613 2.38 -5.22 -33.27
N ILE A 614 2.64 -4.99 -31.97
CA ILE A 614 3.99 -4.72 -31.45
C ILE A 614 4.93 -5.88 -31.79
N VAL A 615 4.57 -7.11 -31.41
CA VAL A 615 5.44 -8.27 -31.62
C VAL A 615 5.58 -8.64 -33.09
N THR A 616 4.52 -8.45 -33.89
CA THR A 616 4.59 -8.71 -35.33
C THR A 616 5.46 -7.68 -36.03
N GLY A 617 5.28 -6.40 -35.73
CA GLY A 617 6.06 -5.30 -36.28
C GLY A 617 7.55 -5.45 -35.98
N ALA A 618 7.89 -5.79 -34.74
CA ALA A 618 9.27 -6.09 -34.34
C ALA A 618 9.84 -7.28 -35.13
N ALA A 619 9.09 -8.39 -35.24
CA ALA A 619 9.54 -9.60 -35.93
C ALA A 619 9.66 -9.44 -37.45
N THR A 620 8.97 -8.47 -38.07
CA THR A 620 9.02 -8.20 -39.51
C THR A 620 9.81 -6.96 -39.89
N GLY A 621 10.32 -6.19 -38.94
CA GLY A 621 10.96 -4.90 -39.19
C GLY A 621 10.00 -3.86 -39.78
N ALA A 622 8.73 -3.88 -39.36
CA ALA A 622 7.68 -2.98 -39.83
C ALA A 622 7.33 -1.93 -38.75
N PRO A 623 8.00 -0.75 -38.75
CA PRO A 623 7.85 0.24 -37.67
C PRO A 623 6.43 0.79 -37.55
N HIS A 624 5.70 0.91 -38.66
CA HIS A 624 4.31 1.38 -38.65
C HIS A 624 3.37 0.50 -37.78
N LEU A 625 3.62 -0.81 -37.71
CA LEU A 625 2.86 -1.72 -36.85
C LEU A 625 3.23 -1.55 -35.38
N VAL A 626 4.53 -1.35 -35.10
CA VAL A 626 5.01 -1.06 -33.74
C VAL A 626 4.38 0.22 -33.23
N ASP A 627 4.43 1.29 -34.03
CA ASP A 627 3.84 2.58 -33.68
C ASP A 627 2.32 2.47 -33.44
N ALA A 628 1.60 1.77 -34.32
CA ALA A 628 0.16 1.53 -34.16
C ALA A 628 -0.15 0.77 -32.85
N GLY A 629 0.64 -0.25 -32.54
CA GLY A 629 0.50 -1.03 -31.32
C GLY A 629 0.82 -0.22 -30.05
N LEU A 630 1.90 0.55 -30.03
CA LEU A 630 2.27 1.40 -28.89
C LEU A 630 1.23 2.50 -28.64
N ARG A 631 0.78 3.18 -29.70
CA ARG A 631 -0.20 4.27 -29.57
C ARG A 631 -1.53 3.78 -29.01
N SER A 632 -2.02 2.65 -29.50
CA SER A 632 -3.27 2.05 -29.00
C SER A 632 -3.12 1.44 -27.60
N LEU A 633 -1.94 0.92 -27.25
CA LEU A 633 -1.67 0.44 -25.88
C LEU A 633 -1.60 1.59 -24.87
N HIS A 634 -0.94 2.72 -25.19
CA HIS A 634 -0.95 3.91 -24.34
C HIS A 634 -2.38 4.38 -24.04
N TRP A 635 -3.22 4.46 -25.08
CA TRP A 635 -4.61 4.83 -24.92
C TRP A 635 -5.37 3.84 -24.04
N LEU A 636 -5.18 2.53 -24.24
CA LEU A 636 -5.82 1.51 -23.42
C LEU A 636 -5.41 1.59 -21.95
N ILE A 637 -4.12 1.78 -21.65
CA ILE A 637 -3.61 1.92 -20.27
C ILE A 637 -4.24 3.11 -19.57
N ALA A 638 -4.39 4.24 -20.27
CA ALA A 638 -5.09 5.40 -19.73
C ALA A 638 -6.56 5.07 -19.40
N MET A 639 -7.25 4.31 -20.26
CA MET A 639 -8.62 3.83 -20.01
C MET A 639 -8.71 2.81 -18.87
N GLN A 640 -7.68 1.99 -18.69
CA GLN A 640 -7.57 0.97 -17.65
C GLN A 640 -6.92 1.51 -16.35
N THR A 641 -6.77 2.82 -16.19
CA THR A 641 -6.27 3.43 -14.95
C THR A 641 -7.41 4.14 -14.24
N ALA A 642 -7.70 3.71 -13.01
CA ALA A 642 -8.71 4.35 -12.17
C ALA A 642 -8.30 5.78 -11.77
N PRO A 643 -9.25 6.66 -11.41
CA PRO A 643 -8.93 7.98 -10.83
C PRO A 643 -8.01 7.91 -9.60
N GLN A 644 -8.05 6.80 -8.86
CA GLN A 644 -7.20 6.51 -7.70
C GLN A 644 -5.79 6.00 -8.07
N GLY A 645 -5.51 5.79 -9.36
CA GLY A 645 -4.19 5.44 -9.90
C GLY A 645 -3.89 3.94 -10.00
N HIS A 646 -4.78 3.06 -9.54
CA HIS A 646 -4.66 1.60 -9.68
C HIS A 646 -5.15 1.11 -11.05
N PHE A 647 -4.75 -0.10 -11.42
CA PHE A 647 -5.23 -0.75 -12.63
C PHE A 647 -6.69 -1.18 -12.47
N ARG A 648 -7.53 -0.79 -13.42
CA ARG A 648 -8.95 -1.12 -13.50
C ARG A 648 -9.22 -1.77 -14.86
N PRO A 649 -9.39 -3.11 -14.92
CA PRO A 649 -9.82 -3.81 -16.13
C PRO A 649 -11.08 -3.20 -16.73
N VAL A 650 -11.24 -3.32 -18.05
CA VAL A 650 -12.50 -2.98 -18.72
C VAL A 650 -13.58 -3.92 -18.19
N GLY A 651 -14.61 -3.36 -17.56
CA GLY A 651 -15.71 -4.13 -16.98
C GLY A 651 -16.66 -4.70 -18.03
N SER A 652 -16.99 -5.98 -17.90
CA SER A 652 -17.83 -6.72 -18.86
C SER A 652 -19.28 -6.24 -18.93
N HIS A 653 -19.80 -5.55 -17.89
CA HIS A 653 -21.13 -4.94 -17.96
C HIS A 653 -21.21 -3.82 -19.01
N GLY A 654 -20.07 -3.27 -19.42
CA GLY A 654 -19.98 -2.20 -20.41
C GLY A 654 -20.03 -2.65 -21.87
N PHE A 655 -19.96 -3.95 -22.17
CA PHE A 655 -19.73 -4.43 -23.55
C PHE A 655 -20.88 -4.12 -24.52
N LEU A 656 -22.09 -3.91 -24.01
CA LEU A 656 -23.29 -3.60 -24.82
C LEU A 656 -23.64 -2.11 -24.81
N GLN A 657 -22.74 -1.25 -24.33
CA GLN A 657 -22.96 0.19 -24.31
C GLN A 657 -22.89 0.80 -25.72
N PRO A 658 -23.47 2.01 -25.91
CA PRO A 658 -23.36 2.72 -27.17
C PRO A 658 -21.89 2.85 -27.63
N PRO A 659 -21.65 2.93 -28.95
CA PRO A 659 -20.33 3.21 -29.50
C PRO A 659 -19.60 4.34 -28.76
N ARG A 660 -18.33 4.10 -28.45
CA ARG A 660 -17.37 5.05 -27.87
C ARG A 660 -17.77 5.54 -26.48
N SER A 661 -18.45 4.68 -25.72
CA SER A 661 -18.76 4.92 -24.31
C SER A 661 -17.55 4.71 -23.42
N THR A 662 -17.53 5.42 -22.28
CA THR A 662 -16.57 5.18 -21.20
C THR A 662 -16.77 3.76 -20.63
N PRO A 663 -15.69 2.97 -20.46
CA PRO A 663 -15.79 1.64 -19.87
C PRO A 663 -16.50 1.65 -18.52
N GLN A 664 -17.40 0.69 -18.31
CA GLN A 664 -17.97 0.47 -16.99
C GLN A 664 -16.90 -0.11 -16.05
N PRO A 665 -16.95 0.24 -14.75
CA PRO A 665 -15.92 -0.17 -13.81
C PRO A 665 -15.97 -1.67 -13.47
N PHE A 666 -17.05 -2.37 -13.79
CA PHE A 666 -17.30 -3.77 -13.43
C PHE A 666 -18.12 -4.47 -14.54
N ASP A 667 -18.19 -5.80 -14.60
CA ASP A 667 -17.45 -6.81 -13.84
C ASP A 667 -16.02 -7.00 -14.39
N GLN A 668 -15.01 -6.91 -13.52
CA GLN A 668 -13.59 -6.92 -13.92
C GLN A 668 -13.05 -8.35 -13.98
N GLN A 669 -12.30 -8.69 -15.03
CA GLN A 669 -11.87 -10.07 -15.26
C GLN A 669 -10.33 -10.25 -15.25
N PRO A 670 -9.81 -11.34 -14.66
CA PRO A 670 -8.39 -11.71 -14.66
C PRO A 670 -7.67 -11.68 -16.01
N LEU A 671 -8.38 -12.03 -17.09
CA LEU A 671 -7.81 -12.13 -18.44
C LEU A 671 -7.26 -10.77 -18.92
N GLU A 672 -7.92 -9.66 -18.55
CA GLU A 672 -7.50 -8.31 -18.93
C GLU A 672 -6.16 -7.95 -18.28
N ALA A 673 -6.00 -8.25 -16.98
CA ALA A 673 -4.75 -8.04 -16.27
C ALA A 673 -3.61 -8.86 -16.91
N CYS A 674 -3.85 -10.14 -17.21
CA CYS A 674 -2.89 -10.99 -17.90
C CYS A 674 -2.50 -10.44 -19.28
N ALA A 675 -3.47 -9.96 -20.05
CA ALA A 675 -3.23 -9.36 -21.36
C ALA A 675 -2.40 -8.08 -21.28
N THR A 676 -2.73 -7.19 -20.34
CA THR A 676 -2.02 -5.91 -20.17
C THR A 676 -0.59 -6.12 -19.72
N ILE A 677 -0.32 -7.05 -18.80
CA ILE A 677 1.05 -7.43 -18.39
C ILE A 677 1.87 -7.84 -19.63
N ALA A 678 1.36 -8.81 -20.40
CA ALA A 678 2.08 -9.34 -21.55
C ALA A 678 2.28 -8.29 -22.67
N ALA A 679 1.32 -7.38 -22.85
CA ALA A 679 1.42 -6.28 -23.81
C ALA A 679 2.50 -5.26 -23.39
N CYS A 680 2.54 -4.88 -22.12
CA CYS A 680 3.55 -3.96 -21.58
C CYS A 680 4.96 -4.56 -21.67
N ILE A 681 5.12 -5.85 -21.41
CA ILE A 681 6.41 -6.54 -21.58
C ILE A 681 6.86 -6.52 -23.04
N ALA A 682 5.95 -6.75 -23.99
CA ALA A 682 6.26 -6.64 -25.41
C ALA A 682 6.64 -5.21 -25.82
N ALA A 683 5.93 -4.20 -25.32
CA ALA A 683 6.16 -2.79 -25.59
C ALA A 683 7.54 -2.33 -25.07
N ARG A 684 7.93 -2.74 -23.87
CA ARG A 684 9.25 -2.47 -23.29
C ARG A 684 10.41 -2.87 -24.21
N GLY A 685 10.25 -3.94 -24.98
CA GLY A 685 11.29 -4.42 -25.89
C GLY A 685 11.57 -3.50 -27.08
N VAL A 686 10.66 -2.59 -27.40
CA VAL A 686 10.73 -1.69 -28.57
C VAL A 686 10.64 -0.20 -28.21
N ASP A 687 10.15 0.12 -27.01
CA ASP A 687 10.04 1.47 -26.46
C ASP A 687 10.47 1.48 -24.98
N PRO A 688 11.79 1.45 -24.69
CA PRO A 688 12.28 1.32 -23.32
C PRO A 688 12.16 2.61 -22.48
N ASP A 689 11.87 3.76 -23.11
CA ASP A 689 11.84 5.06 -22.44
C ASP A 689 10.54 5.29 -21.65
N PHE A 690 9.45 4.62 -22.03
CA PHE A 690 8.19 4.64 -21.29
C PHE A 690 8.20 3.61 -20.13
N PRO A 691 7.58 3.91 -18.97
CA PRO A 691 7.65 3.07 -17.77
C PRO A 691 6.77 1.78 -17.83
N TRP A 692 6.87 0.99 -18.91
CA TRP A 692 6.10 -0.23 -19.13
C TRP A 692 6.21 -1.29 -18.02
N ARG A 693 7.35 -1.33 -17.31
CA ARG A 693 7.50 -2.19 -16.14
C ARG A 693 6.52 -1.80 -15.03
N ALA A 694 6.41 -0.51 -14.73
CA ALA A 694 5.48 -0.02 -13.72
C ALA A 694 4.03 -0.30 -14.12
N GLU A 695 3.69 -0.22 -15.41
CA GLU A 695 2.38 -0.62 -15.91
C GLU A 695 2.09 -2.11 -15.72
N SER A 696 3.08 -2.97 -15.95
CA SER A 696 2.98 -4.41 -15.73
C SER A 696 2.79 -4.73 -14.25
N GLU A 697 3.55 -4.07 -13.37
CA GLU A 697 3.45 -4.18 -11.92
C GLU A 697 2.08 -3.71 -11.42
N ARG A 698 1.56 -2.59 -11.94
CA ARG A 698 0.23 -2.06 -11.62
C ARG A 698 -0.87 -3.05 -12.02
N ALA A 699 -0.79 -3.63 -13.21
CA ALA A 699 -1.74 -4.63 -13.69
C ALA A 699 -1.66 -5.93 -12.88
N PHE A 700 -0.46 -6.36 -12.48
CA PHE A 700 -0.28 -7.54 -11.63
C PHE A 700 -0.81 -7.31 -10.21
N ALA A 701 -0.61 -6.12 -9.64
CA ALA A 701 -1.09 -5.77 -8.31
C ALA A 701 -2.62 -5.88 -8.17
N TRP A 702 -3.38 -5.78 -9.28
CA TRP A 702 -4.83 -6.00 -9.28
C TRP A 702 -5.23 -7.38 -8.73
N PHE A 703 -4.47 -8.43 -9.05
CA PHE A 703 -4.68 -9.78 -8.50
C PHE A 703 -4.54 -9.81 -6.98
N LEU A 704 -3.65 -8.98 -6.45
CA LEU A 704 -3.24 -8.92 -5.05
C LEU A 704 -4.06 -7.93 -4.22
N GLY A 705 -5.12 -7.35 -4.78
CA GLY A 705 -5.99 -6.42 -4.07
C GLY A 705 -5.77 -4.95 -4.38
N ALA A 706 -4.86 -4.57 -5.29
CA ALA A 706 -4.78 -3.18 -5.78
C ALA A 706 -5.87 -2.92 -6.84
N ASN A 707 -7.13 -3.05 -6.42
CA ASN A 707 -8.32 -2.94 -7.25
C ASN A 707 -9.42 -2.14 -6.54
N ASP A 708 -10.54 -1.92 -7.23
CA ASP A 708 -11.62 -1.02 -6.78
C ASP A 708 -12.26 -1.39 -5.44
N LEU A 709 -12.14 -2.65 -4.99
CA LEU A 709 -12.70 -3.12 -3.73
C LEU A 709 -11.65 -3.44 -2.67
N ALA A 710 -10.36 -3.27 -2.97
CA ALA A 710 -9.27 -3.72 -2.11
C ALA A 710 -9.37 -5.22 -1.73
N VAL A 711 -9.82 -6.08 -2.66
CA VAL A 711 -10.05 -7.51 -2.44
C VAL A 711 -9.04 -8.34 -3.24
N GLU A 712 -8.35 -9.29 -2.60
CA GLU A 712 -7.53 -10.26 -3.30
C GLU A 712 -8.37 -11.18 -4.21
N LEU A 713 -7.88 -11.37 -5.43
CA LEU A 713 -8.44 -12.34 -6.37
C LEU A 713 -7.70 -13.67 -6.30
N VAL A 714 -6.49 -13.71 -5.73
CA VAL A 714 -5.65 -14.92 -5.75
C VAL A 714 -5.41 -15.46 -4.35
N ASP A 715 -5.41 -16.77 -4.24
CA ASP A 715 -4.81 -17.46 -3.10
C ASP A 715 -3.41 -17.90 -3.50
N VAL A 716 -2.40 -17.19 -2.99
CA VAL A 716 -0.99 -17.41 -3.33
C VAL A 716 -0.45 -18.75 -2.85
N ALA A 717 -1.09 -19.39 -1.85
CA ALA A 717 -0.65 -20.69 -1.35
C ALA A 717 -1.04 -21.82 -2.29
N THR A 718 -2.21 -21.74 -2.91
CA THR A 718 -2.75 -22.77 -3.81
C THR A 718 -2.56 -22.45 -5.30
N GLY A 719 -2.33 -21.17 -5.61
CA GLY A 719 -2.29 -20.65 -6.98
C GLY A 719 -3.68 -20.48 -7.61
N SER A 720 -4.75 -20.57 -6.82
CA SER A 720 -6.12 -20.41 -7.32
C SER A 720 -6.48 -18.93 -7.50
N CYS A 721 -7.26 -18.61 -8.52
CA CYS A 721 -7.68 -17.24 -8.81
C CYS A 721 -9.21 -17.17 -8.96
N ARG A 722 -9.81 -16.13 -8.40
CA ARG A 722 -11.24 -15.79 -8.47
C ARG A 722 -11.60 -15.28 -9.86
N ASP A 723 -12.79 -15.64 -10.33
CA ASP A 723 -13.23 -15.41 -11.72
C ASP A 723 -13.40 -13.94 -12.11
N GLY A 724 -13.57 -13.05 -11.13
CA GLY A 724 -13.75 -11.63 -11.40
C GLY A 724 -14.04 -10.82 -10.15
N LEU A 725 -14.21 -9.51 -10.35
CA LEU A 725 -14.56 -8.55 -9.32
C LEU A 725 -15.90 -7.91 -9.70
N HIS A 726 -16.94 -8.23 -8.95
CA HIS A 726 -18.26 -7.60 -9.04
C HIS A 726 -18.24 -6.23 -8.33
N PRO A 727 -19.29 -5.39 -8.47
CA PRO A 727 -19.35 -4.08 -7.82
C PRO A 727 -19.29 -4.08 -6.29
N ASP A 728 -19.62 -5.20 -5.64
CA ASP A 728 -19.79 -5.32 -4.20
C ASP A 728 -19.01 -6.49 -3.57
N ARG A 729 -18.39 -7.35 -4.38
CA ARG A 729 -17.68 -8.56 -3.94
C ARG A 729 -16.76 -9.09 -5.03
N ALA A 730 -15.84 -9.99 -4.68
CA ALA A 730 -15.23 -10.85 -5.69
C ALA A 730 -16.14 -12.02 -6.05
N ASN A 731 -16.01 -12.53 -7.27
CA ASN A 731 -16.60 -13.80 -7.67
C ASN A 731 -15.85 -14.94 -6.97
N GLU A 732 -16.53 -15.69 -6.12
CA GLU A 732 -15.88 -16.73 -5.32
C GLU A 732 -15.47 -17.98 -6.13
N ASN A 733 -15.99 -18.14 -7.35
CA ASN A 733 -15.61 -19.23 -8.25
C ASN A 733 -14.19 -19.05 -8.78
N ARG A 734 -13.50 -20.18 -9.02
CA ARG A 734 -12.08 -20.22 -9.42
C ARG A 734 -11.85 -21.12 -10.63
N GLY A 735 -12.42 -20.74 -11.76
CA GLY A 735 -12.37 -21.47 -13.02
C GLY A 735 -10.99 -21.52 -13.67
N ALA A 736 -10.94 -22.13 -14.87
CA ALA A 736 -9.69 -22.28 -15.60
C ALA A 736 -9.14 -20.95 -16.12
N GLU A 737 -9.99 -20.10 -16.70
CA GLU A 737 -9.54 -18.84 -17.30
C GLU A 737 -8.83 -17.93 -16.28
N SER A 738 -9.44 -17.76 -15.10
CA SER A 738 -8.89 -16.94 -14.01
C SER A 738 -7.57 -17.51 -13.48
N THR A 739 -7.56 -18.81 -13.19
CA THR A 739 -6.36 -19.53 -12.72
C THR A 739 -5.22 -19.42 -13.71
N LEU A 740 -5.47 -19.68 -15.00
CA LEU A 740 -4.46 -19.59 -16.05
C LEU A 740 -4.00 -18.15 -16.28
N SER A 741 -4.90 -17.17 -16.22
CA SER A 741 -4.56 -15.75 -16.37
C SER A 741 -3.61 -15.27 -15.28
N TYR A 742 -3.86 -15.64 -14.03
CA TYR A 742 -2.95 -15.36 -12.93
C TYR A 742 -1.59 -16.04 -13.12
N LEU A 743 -1.57 -17.34 -13.39
CA LEU A 743 -0.31 -18.10 -13.50
C LEU A 743 0.54 -17.67 -14.69
N LEU A 744 -0.08 -17.36 -15.83
CA LEU A 744 0.62 -16.78 -16.99
C LEU A 744 1.17 -15.39 -16.67
N GLY A 745 0.36 -14.53 -16.04
CA GLY A 745 0.80 -13.21 -15.59
C GLY A 745 1.98 -13.28 -14.62
N LEU A 746 1.92 -14.17 -13.63
CA LEU A 746 3.02 -14.41 -12.69
C LEU A 746 4.29 -14.93 -13.40
N ALA A 747 4.14 -15.84 -14.36
CA ALA A 747 5.27 -16.35 -15.14
C ALA A 747 5.91 -15.28 -16.04
N ASP A 748 5.09 -14.36 -16.58
CA ASP A 748 5.56 -13.18 -17.31
C ASP A 748 6.32 -12.22 -16.38
N MET A 749 5.76 -11.89 -15.21
CA MET A 749 6.38 -11.02 -14.23
C MET A 749 7.71 -11.57 -13.70
N LYS A 750 7.81 -12.87 -13.41
CA LYS A 750 9.06 -13.49 -12.95
C LYS A 750 10.17 -13.43 -13.99
N ARG A 751 9.84 -13.66 -15.26
CA ARG A 751 10.80 -13.50 -16.36
C ARG A 751 11.29 -12.06 -16.50
N LEU A 752 10.43 -11.10 -16.18
CA LEU A 752 10.78 -9.67 -16.19
C LEU A 752 11.83 -9.32 -15.13
N ASP A 753 11.73 -9.92 -13.95
CA ASP A 753 12.68 -9.74 -12.84
C ASP A 753 14.02 -10.46 -13.12
N ASP A 754 13.98 -11.69 -13.64
CA ASP A 754 15.19 -12.45 -13.99
C ASP A 754 16.02 -11.74 -15.07
N ALA A 755 15.37 -11.07 -16.02
CA ALA A 755 16.05 -10.28 -17.06
C ALA A 755 16.70 -8.98 -16.54
N GLY A 756 16.42 -8.57 -15.30
CA GLY A 756 17.03 -7.41 -14.63
C GLY A 756 18.27 -7.74 -13.79
N CYS A 757 18.59 -9.02 -13.59
CA CYS A 757 19.79 -9.46 -12.89
C CYS A 757 20.94 -9.62 -13.91
N PRO A 758 22.15 -9.06 -13.70
CA PRO A 758 23.27 -9.27 -14.60
C PRO A 758 23.78 -10.72 -14.48
N THR A 759 23.09 -11.65 -15.12
CA THR A 759 23.58 -13.01 -15.32
C THR A 759 24.64 -13.00 -16.40
N ALA A 760 25.78 -13.60 -16.09
CA ALA A 760 26.96 -13.72 -16.94
C ALA A 760 26.64 -14.00 -18.42
N ALA A 761 27.38 -13.33 -19.29
CA ALA A 761 27.28 -13.40 -20.74
C ALA A 761 26.98 -14.81 -21.27
N PRO A 762 26.07 -14.98 -22.24
CA PRO A 762 25.86 -16.25 -22.88
C PRO A 762 27.17 -16.72 -23.50
N ARG A 763 27.64 -17.90 -23.09
CA ARG A 763 28.78 -18.59 -23.67
C ARG A 763 28.62 -18.59 -25.19
N ALA A 764 29.53 -17.89 -25.87
CA ALA A 764 29.64 -17.91 -27.32
C ALA A 764 29.64 -19.36 -27.82
N MET A 765 28.64 -19.71 -28.63
CA MET A 765 28.71 -20.88 -29.48
C MET A 765 30.01 -20.79 -30.30
N ARG A 766 30.86 -21.80 -30.15
CA ARG A 766 32.09 -21.95 -30.94
C ARG A 766 31.73 -21.83 -32.41
N ALA A 767 32.30 -20.82 -33.06
CA ALA A 767 32.33 -20.73 -34.51
C ALA A 767 32.98 -21.99 -35.07
N THR A 768 32.24 -22.74 -35.87
CA THR A 768 32.76 -23.79 -36.74
C THR A 768 33.74 -23.16 -37.73
N THR A 769 34.98 -23.63 -37.67
CA THR A 769 36.08 -23.30 -38.58
C THR A 769 35.66 -23.46 -40.05
N PRO A 770 35.96 -22.52 -40.96
CA PRO A 770 35.77 -22.74 -42.38
C PRO A 770 36.82 -23.75 -42.90
N LEU A 771 36.37 -24.73 -43.68
CA LEU A 771 37.24 -25.62 -44.44
C LEU A 771 38.07 -24.83 -45.47
N PRO A 772 39.34 -25.21 -45.74
CA PRO A 772 40.15 -24.54 -46.75
C PRO A 772 39.66 -24.93 -48.15
N ILE A 773 39.43 -23.91 -48.98
CA ILE A 773 39.25 -24.05 -50.42
C ILE A 773 40.60 -24.47 -51.01
N GLY A 774 40.68 -25.73 -51.44
CA GLY A 774 41.77 -26.21 -52.28
C GLY A 774 41.58 -25.73 -53.71
N THR A 775 42.58 -25.02 -54.21
CA THR A 775 42.81 -24.75 -55.63
C THR A 775 43.04 -26.06 -56.39
N VAL A 776 42.32 -26.24 -57.50
CA VAL A 776 42.74 -27.12 -58.60
C VAL A 776 42.61 -26.31 -59.88
N ASP A 777 43.75 -26.10 -60.54
CA ASP A 777 43.89 -25.56 -61.88
C ASP A 777 43.30 -26.53 -62.93
N ALA A 778 42.47 -26.01 -63.84
CA ALA A 778 42.48 -26.19 -65.30
C ALA A 778 41.27 -25.49 -65.94
#